data_AF-A0A5D0TXW7-F1
#
_entry.id   AF-A0A5D0TXW7-F1
#
_cell.length_a   1.000
_cell.length_b   1.000
_cell.length_c   1.000
_cell.angle_alpha   90.00
_cell.angle_beta   90.00
_cell.angle_gamma   90.00
#
_symmetry.space_group_name_H-M   'P 1'
#
loop_
_entity.id
_entity.type
_entity.pdbx_description
1 polymer ?
#
loop_
_entity_poly.entity_id
_entity_poly.type
_entity_poly.pdbx_seq_one_letter_code
_entity_poly.pdbx_strand_id
1 'polypeptide(L)'
;MTANCLVPACLVRDRPPRTARRMGARFPKRTVRNSYAAPQARRYLSSSRHLPNGIGTTNGHIMMRRVSPERPWSRGLAIALIAVLAVLGAPAAPSARAIINGEVALGSWGQVEVLLDGSYRCTGSLIAPNWVLTAAHCVPSAGRMTVRVGGRIRGLGETFEVRRNVPHPNTDVTLLELNGEVENFNRIIEYDDTRRPPVFQQVDIHGFGPTEPGGPPALELRSARLEVELNRAVPPMRDWGPDGALLQMQPFRGSPIQGDSGAGVIRDGRLQGVYVGLHGPQQYAVALQAIQGWIYQQTRRRPAGAAERIEDLAVMPMGDGRAQGYGSSHGSGFRDELRRRAISEVHSLDFVGSQRSGQTPDPDHEGYPGATIGEIARRADTAVGQYKPNVVLLNAGTTEMERGVAGAAAEMGTLIDQVLEDAPKAAVLVSTLAPVRDETVQSRIAAFNKEIPGVVAQRARAGKHVAVVDMGEVTTDDLADDGLNPNDRGYTKMAEAFDAAIATASVENWIVGPGDEQRYAYRAMPLGSSTTYGEKSSDGNGYRDVLDQGLQGIAERNGGETGEGGAKVKLMNDTDDTPQVDMVGSVRVGRMADRDNEGWPGRRIHEIADKATCSVKLYKPNVITLIAGGNDVNQNYQMDGAIGRLESLIRQISKDAESTLVLVAGVQPYTDPAWDARGKTFNAQIPGLVERLGDEGVNVMYVDHGLQLSDIGPDGNHPTDQGYDKIGAAFVKAANEANAQGRILDPVYQDSGEVSDACGITDGGTGTDDKSSKLGTHWDDRGVIQAKQFPSTDRFWMVDINQDRKAEFVTVDKNQNFRFWWNGGPSGNAWVPFVEGQNSYKPRAGAVGNQLRFGDVDGDGFPDCMVVDLKGTIDLHTWKAGNPAGSRMCMEPRDNTHVYSNGSAGERLNIDPSTKIRFADVTGGGRDDYLLIKPDGATTAWYNRGFATERQLTYLDWTPPQQISGALQNPREIRYADINGDKRADRILITLKGGARAWINEGPRGSGGTYRDIGKIAEDGDLPPKDIQFADLDGDGKADFLRIGWTGVTHAWLNKLPADYFDTFHP
;
A
#
# COMPACT_ATOMS: atom_id res chain seq x y z
N MET A 1 30.86 -59.85 6.51
CA MET A 1 30.81 -60.11 5.05
C MET A 1 31.51 -58.92 4.40
N THR A 2 32.79 -59.01 4.00
CA THR A 2 33.32 -59.59 2.73
C THR A 2 33.00 -58.74 1.49
N ALA A 3 33.96 -58.32 0.65
CA ALA A 3 35.43 -58.41 0.73
C ALA A 3 36.15 -57.53 -0.33
N ASN A 4 37.43 -57.17 -0.06
CA ASN A 4 38.53 -56.89 -1.02
C ASN A 4 38.36 -55.67 -1.98
N CYS A 5 39.40 -55.07 -2.60
CA CYS A 5 40.76 -55.53 -2.98
C CYS A 5 41.91 -54.53 -2.66
N LEU A 6 43.14 -54.81 -3.10
CA LEU A 6 44.41 -54.29 -2.52
C LEU A 6 45.56 -54.03 -3.55
N VAL A 7 46.19 -52.83 -3.51
CA VAL A 7 47.61 -52.44 -3.88
C VAL A 7 48.16 -52.77 -5.31
N PRO A 8 49.44 -52.47 -5.71
CA PRO A 8 50.42 -51.38 -5.36
C PRO A 8 51.23 -50.77 -6.57
N ALA A 9 52.15 -49.81 -6.27
CA ALA A 9 53.52 -49.66 -6.85
C ALA A 9 53.71 -49.14 -8.32
N CYS A 10 54.84 -48.56 -8.78
CA CYS A 10 56.13 -48.09 -8.17
C CYS A 10 57.00 -47.20 -9.12
N LEU A 11 57.78 -46.25 -8.58
CA LEU A 11 59.15 -45.80 -9.02
C LEU A 11 59.27 -45.10 -10.44
N VAL A 12 60.31 -44.35 -10.89
CA VAL A 12 61.62 -43.88 -10.35
C VAL A 12 62.25 -42.70 -11.16
N ARG A 13 62.89 -41.70 -10.48
CA ARG A 13 64.05 -40.80 -10.91
C ARG A 13 63.93 -39.93 -12.21
N ASP A 14 64.81 -38.94 -12.54
CA ASP A 14 65.98 -38.34 -11.84
C ASP A 14 66.18 -36.81 -12.10
N ARG A 15 67.29 -36.25 -11.57
CA ARG A 15 67.65 -34.81 -11.37
C ARG A 15 68.24 -33.99 -12.57
N PRO A 16 68.37 -32.64 -12.44
CA PRO A 16 68.78 -31.68 -13.49
C PRO A 16 70.32 -31.44 -13.57
N PRO A 17 70.87 -30.42 -14.30
CA PRO A 17 71.24 -29.15 -13.62
C PRO A 17 71.50 -27.87 -14.51
N ARG A 18 71.98 -26.77 -13.86
CA ARG A 18 72.75 -25.57 -14.37
C ARG A 18 71.97 -24.50 -15.17
N THR A 19 71.90 -23.19 -14.86
CA THR A 19 72.81 -22.11 -14.37
C THR A 19 73.71 -21.43 -15.42
N ALA A 20 73.51 -20.11 -15.67
CA ALA A 20 74.49 -19.01 -15.34
C ALA A 20 74.33 -17.68 -16.14
N ARG A 21 74.43 -16.52 -15.43
CA ARG A 21 75.14 -15.24 -15.79
C ARG A 21 74.75 -14.43 -17.08
N ARG A 22 75.02 -13.11 -17.24
CA ARG A 22 75.29 -11.91 -16.36
C ARG A 22 75.52 -10.66 -17.27
N MET A 23 75.19 -9.43 -16.81
CA MET A 23 75.51 -8.10 -17.42
C MET A 23 74.75 -7.73 -18.73
N GLY A 24 74.62 -6.46 -19.16
CA GLY A 24 74.98 -5.15 -18.54
C GLY A 24 74.85 -3.92 -19.49
N ALA A 25 75.15 -2.72 -18.97
CA ALA A 25 75.05 -1.36 -19.58
C ALA A 25 73.60 -0.81 -19.80
N ARG A 26 73.20 0.45 -19.55
CA ARG A 26 73.78 1.82 -19.33
C ARG A 26 73.81 2.79 -20.55
N PHE A 27 72.76 3.64 -20.63
CA PHE A 27 72.81 5.09 -20.98
C PHE A 27 73.27 5.51 -22.42
N PRO A 28 73.07 6.77 -22.90
CA PRO A 28 72.80 8.04 -22.18
C PRO A 28 71.60 8.90 -22.63
N LYS A 29 71.38 10.01 -21.91
CA LYS A 29 70.43 11.10 -22.20
C LYS A 29 70.89 11.99 -23.37
N ARG A 30 69.96 12.72 -24.00
CA ARG A 30 70.26 14.03 -24.63
C ARG A 30 69.08 15.01 -24.54
N THR A 31 69.36 16.25 -24.15
CA THR A 31 68.41 17.37 -24.03
C THR A 31 68.65 18.41 -25.10
N VAL A 32 67.59 19.07 -25.59
CA VAL A 32 67.65 20.31 -26.39
C VAL A 32 66.51 21.25 -25.94
N ARG A 33 66.77 22.57 -25.94
CA ARG A 33 65.77 23.65 -25.78
C ARG A 33 65.66 24.45 -27.09
N ASN A 34 64.50 25.02 -27.40
CA ASN A 34 64.30 26.49 -27.54
C ASN A 34 62.94 26.89 -28.15
N SER A 35 62.16 27.65 -27.35
CA SER A 35 61.69 29.03 -27.56
C SER A 35 61.20 29.59 -28.92
N TYR A 36 60.27 30.57 -28.80
CA TYR A 36 59.76 31.56 -29.80
C TYR A 36 58.68 31.05 -30.79
N ALA A 37 57.64 31.82 -31.19
CA ALA A 37 57.10 33.13 -30.72
C ALA A 37 55.62 33.33 -31.19
N ALA A 38 54.95 34.38 -30.71
CA ALA A 38 53.67 34.90 -31.25
C ALA A 38 53.90 36.17 -32.10
N PRO A 39 52.93 36.66 -32.91
CA PRO A 39 52.05 37.76 -32.41
C PRO A 39 50.67 37.96 -33.11
N GLN A 40 49.83 38.83 -32.51
CA GLN A 40 48.67 39.60 -33.06
C GLN A 40 47.44 38.82 -33.61
N ALA A 41 46.14 39.17 -33.41
CA ALA A 41 45.35 40.28 -32.82
C ALA A 41 44.63 41.25 -33.81
N ARG A 42 43.29 41.36 -33.67
CA ARG A 42 42.44 42.51 -34.06
C ARG A 42 41.15 42.54 -33.20
N ARG A 43 40.53 43.71 -33.05
CA ARG A 43 39.30 44.01 -32.26
C ARG A 43 38.24 44.72 -33.13
N TYR A 44 37.03 44.87 -32.57
CA TYR A 44 36.06 46.01 -32.57
C TYR A 44 34.63 45.39 -32.43
N LEU A 45 33.88 45.57 -31.32
CA LEU A 45 33.03 46.73 -30.92
C LEU A 45 31.81 46.95 -31.86
N SER A 46 30.57 47.23 -31.42
CA SER A 46 29.95 47.32 -30.07
C SER A 46 28.43 47.63 -30.11
N SER A 47 27.68 47.31 -29.03
CA SER A 47 26.40 47.97 -28.57
C SER A 47 25.10 47.85 -29.43
N SER A 48 23.86 48.15 -28.98
CA SER A 48 23.13 47.99 -27.69
C SER A 48 21.65 48.48 -27.79
N ARG A 49 20.71 48.00 -26.93
CA ARG A 49 19.34 48.55 -26.65
C ARG A 49 18.30 48.48 -27.82
N HIS A 50 16.97 48.60 -27.67
CA HIS A 50 15.96 48.26 -26.63
C HIS A 50 14.52 48.36 -27.24
N LEU A 51 13.66 47.34 -27.05
CA LEU A 51 12.17 47.43 -26.92
C LEU A 51 11.35 48.08 -28.10
N PRO A 52 9.99 48.17 -28.06
CA PRO A 52 9.04 47.04 -28.02
C PRO A 52 7.79 47.20 -28.97
N ASN A 53 6.83 46.26 -28.84
CA ASN A 53 5.39 46.34 -29.22
C ASN A 53 4.96 46.23 -30.71
N GLY A 54 3.82 45.55 -30.92
CA GLY A 54 3.05 45.49 -32.18
C GLY A 54 1.93 44.44 -32.15
N ILE A 55 0.67 44.83 -32.47
CA ILE A 55 -0.54 43.98 -32.41
C ILE A 55 -1.31 44.05 -33.75
N GLY A 56 -1.90 42.93 -34.19
CA GLY A 56 -2.90 42.84 -35.28
C GLY A 56 -2.79 41.50 -36.05
N THR A 57 -3.76 40.58 -36.22
CA THR A 57 -5.24 40.53 -36.41
C THR A 57 -5.70 40.33 -37.86
N THR A 58 -6.80 39.56 -38.02
CA THR A 58 -7.77 39.46 -39.15
C THR A 58 -7.40 38.79 -40.51
N ASN A 59 -7.88 37.55 -40.66
CA ASN A 59 -8.75 36.96 -41.71
C ASN A 59 -8.81 37.51 -43.16
N GLY A 60 -8.84 36.59 -44.17
CA GLY A 60 -9.65 36.80 -45.42
C GLY A 60 -9.23 36.08 -46.72
N HIS A 61 -9.93 34.99 -47.09
CA HIS A 61 -10.64 34.68 -48.39
C HIS A 61 -10.24 35.38 -49.74
N ILE A 62 -10.35 34.83 -50.99
CA ILE A 62 -10.92 33.59 -51.60
C ILE A 62 -10.60 33.48 -53.14
N MET A 63 -10.98 32.38 -53.85
CA MET A 63 -10.99 32.14 -55.35
C MET A 63 -9.65 31.70 -56.04
N MET A 64 -9.58 30.97 -57.19
CA MET A 64 -10.57 30.45 -58.18
C MET A 64 -10.07 29.25 -59.08
N ARG A 65 -10.97 28.31 -59.48
CA ARG A 65 -11.01 27.48 -60.77
C ARG A 65 -9.82 26.51 -61.13
N ARG A 66 -9.91 25.48 -62.01
CA ARG A 66 -10.98 24.72 -62.74
C ARG A 66 -10.51 23.34 -63.33
N VAL A 67 -11.37 22.30 -63.24
CA VAL A 67 -11.74 21.27 -64.29
C VAL A 67 -10.80 20.10 -64.73
N SER A 68 -11.44 18.96 -65.02
CA SER A 68 -11.00 17.59 -65.41
C SER A 68 -11.08 17.33 -66.96
N PRO A 69 -11.24 16.11 -67.58
CA PRO A 69 -11.38 14.70 -67.14
C PRO A 69 -10.38 13.69 -67.81
N GLU A 70 -10.47 12.36 -67.65
CA GLU A 70 -11.26 11.40 -68.48
C GLU A 70 -11.36 9.96 -67.86
N ARG A 71 -12.12 9.05 -68.51
CA ARG A 71 -12.49 7.67 -68.08
C ARG A 71 -12.28 6.63 -69.22
N PRO A 72 -12.58 5.29 -69.14
CA PRO A 72 -13.37 4.46 -68.18
C PRO A 72 -12.59 3.20 -67.66
N TRP A 73 -13.09 2.11 -67.02
CA TRP A 73 -14.39 1.60 -66.46
C TRP A 73 -14.06 0.64 -65.25
N SER A 74 -14.78 -0.40 -64.75
CA SER A 74 -16.02 -1.14 -65.11
C SER A 74 -16.76 -1.81 -63.90
N ARG A 75 -18.08 -1.55 -63.79
CA ARG A 75 -19.23 -2.46 -63.47
C ARG A 75 -19.21 -3.50 -62.32
N GLY A 76 -20.15 -3.31 -61.38
CA GLY A 76 -20.75 -4.35 -60.51
C GLY A 76 -21.73 -3.78 -59.46
N LEU A 77 -23.06 -3.87 -59.73
CA LEU A 77 -24.28 -3.55 -58.93
C LEU A 77 -24.15 -2.84 -57.55
N ALA A 78 -24.83 -1.72 -57.23
CA ALA A 78 -26.31 -1.45 -57.15
C ALA A 78 -26.98 -2.18 -55.96
N ILE A 79 -27.88 -1.62 -55.12
CA ILE A 79 -28.76 -0.41 -55.09
C ILE A 79 -29.19 -0.20 -53.59
N ALA A 80 -29.68 0.93 -53.04
CA ALA A 80 -29.63 2.38 -53.30
C ALA A 80 -30.20 3.13 -52.06
N LEU A 81 -30.11 4.48 -51.98
CA LEU A 81 -30.73 5.30 -50.93
C LEU A 81 -31.02 6.73 -51.43
N ILE A 82 -31.97 7.44 -50.79
CA ILE A 82 -32.31 8.89 -50.93
C ILE A 82 -33.23 9.28 -52.12
N ALA A 83 -33.94 10.41 -51.94
CA ALA A 83 -34.56 11.33 -52.93
C ALA A 83 -36.01 11.02 -53.41
N VAL A 84 -36.98 11.97 -53.44
CA VAL A 84 -37.15 13.34 -52.86
C VAL A 84 -38.66 13.60 -52.68
N LEU A 85 -39.08 14.46 -51.74
CA LEU A 85 -39.82 15.71 -52.06
C LEU A 85 -40.03 16.58 -50.80
N ALA A 86 -40.24 17.89 -51.00
CA ALA A 86 -40.26 18.89 -49.93
C ALA A 86 -41.65 19.50 -49.72
N VAL A 87 -41.93 19.92 -48.48
CA VAL A 87 -43.02 20.84 -48.12
C VAL A 87 -42.41 22.02 -47.37
N LEU A 88 -43.03 23.19 -47.51
CA LEU A 88 -42.53 24.48 -47.04
C LEU A 88 -42.53 24.59 -45.50
N GLY A 89 -41.63 25.42 -44.97
CA GLY A 89 -41.35 25.49 -43.54
C GLY A 89 -42.48 26.11 -42.71
N ALA A 90 -42.82 25.43 -41.62
CA ALA A 90 -43.06 26.13 -40.35
C ALA A 90 -41.70 26.25 -39.61
N PRO A 91 -41.50 27.27 -38.74
CA PRO A 91 -40.47 27.15 -37.72
C PRO A 91 -40.85 25.96 -36.85
N ALA A 92 -39.97 24.94 -36.76
CA ALA A 92 -40.11 23.95 -35.70
C ALA A 92 -40.03 24.71 -34.37
N ALA A 93 -41.05 24.57 -33.52
CA ALA A 93 -40.96 25.04 -32.15
C ALA A 93 -39.69 24.43 -31.52
N PRO A 94 -38.93 25.19 -30.71
CA PRO A 94 -37.74 24.64 -30.08
C PRO A 94 -38.16 23.40 -29.28
N SER A 95 -37.60 22.24 -29.62
CA SER A 95 -38.00 21.00 -28.97
C SER A 95 -37.67 21.08 -27.49
N ALA A 96 -38.71 20.91 -26.68
CA ALA A 96 -38.57 20.48 -25.29
C ALA A 96 -37.56 19.31 -25.27
N ARG A 97 -36.46 19.51 -24.54
CA ARG A 97 -35.37 18.56 -24.33
C ARG A 97 -35.81 17.62 -23.18
N ALA A 98 -34.92 17.33 -22.24
CA ALA A 98 -35.29 17.01 -20.86
C ALA A 98 -34.13 17.31 -19.92
N ILE A 99 -34.42 17.38 -18.61
CA ILE A 99 -33.59 18.08 -17.62
C ILE A 99 -33.51 19.57 -18.02
N ILE A 100 -33.76 20.52 -17.11
CA ILE A 100 -33.74 21.95 -17.49
C ILE A 100 -32.30 22.29 -17.94
N ASN A 101 -32.10 22.54 -19.24
CA ASN A 101 -30.80 22.69 -19.89
C ASN A 101 -29.86 21.46 -19.86
N GLY A 102 -30.41 20.24 -19.76
CA GLY A 102 -29.64 19.00 -19.87
C GLY A 102 -29.19 18.67 -21.30
N GLU A 103 -28.12 17.87 -21.40
CA GLU A 103 -27.60 17.32 -22.67
C GLU A 103 -28.22 15.95 -22.98
N VAL A 104 -28.07 15.44 -24.21
CA VAL A 104 -28.44 14.06 -24.53
C VAL A 104 -27.40 13.12 -23.90
N ALA A 105 -27.82 12.18 -23.06
CA ALA A 105 -26.90 11.20 -22.46
C ALA A 105 -26.25 10.35 -23.56
N LEU A 106 -24.93 10.13 -23.50
CA LEU A 106 -24.19 9.41 -24.55
C LEU A 106 -24.44 7.89 -24.53
N GLY A 107 -24.80 7.33 -23.37
CA GLY A 107 -25.17 5.93 -23.17
C GLY A 107 -26.39 5.81 -22.24
N SER A 108 -26.93 4.60 -22.08
CA SER A 108 -27.68 4.24 -20.86
C SER A 108 -26.73 3.54 -19.90
N TRP A 109 -26.72 3.96 -18.64
CA TRP A 109 -25.91 3.41 -17.56
C TRP A 109 -26.85 2.69 -16.58
N GLY A 110 -27.65 1.76 -17.10
CA GLY A 110 -28.64 1.01 -16.32
C GLY A 110 -29.95 1.77 -16.03
N GLN A 111 -30.20 2.92 -16.65
CA GLN A 111 -31.44 3.67 -16.44
C GLN A 111 -32.66 2.90 -16.97
N VAL A 112 -33.77 2.95 -16.23
CA VAL A 112 -35.05 2.31 -16.57
C VAL A 112 -36.23 3.26 -16.38
N GLU A 113 -37.35 2.99 -17.06
CA GLU A 113 -38.61 3.67 -16.78
C GLU A 113 -39.36 2.94 -15.66
N VAL A 114 -39.69 3.64 -14.58
CA VAL A 114 -40.63 3.15 -13.56
C VAL A 114 -42.04 3.62 -13.93
N LEU A 115 -42.95 2.67 -14.13
CA LEU A 115 -44.28 2.88 -14.68
C LEU A 115 -45.37 2.58 -13.65
N LEU A 116 -46.41 3.40 -13.63
CA LEU A 116 -47.67 3.16 -12.94
C LEU A 116 -48.78 2.98 -13.98
N ASP A 117 -49.47 1.84 -13.95
CA ASP A 117 -50.58 1.51 -14.88
C ASP A 117 -50.19 1.71 -16.36
N GLY A 118 -48.93 1.42 -16.69
CA GLY A 118 -48.32 1.58 -18.02
C GLY A 118 -47.83 2.99 -18.35
N SER A 119 -48.13 4.00 -17.53
CA SER A 119 -47.70 5.40 -17.71
C SER A 119 -46.36 5.67 -17.03
N TYR A 120 -45.49 6.45 -17.66
CA TYR A 120 -44.21 6.87 -17.06
C TYR A 120 -44.44 7.71 -15.80
N ARG A 121 -43.73 7.38 -14.72
CA ARG A 121 -43.76 8.13 -13.44
C ARG A 121 -42.38 8.64 -13.03
N CYS A 122 -41.36 7.77 -13.05
CA CYS A 122 -40.02 8.06 -12.53
C CYS A 122 -38.92 7.34 -13.32
N THR A 123 -37.68 7.73 -13.09
CA THR A 123 -36.51 6.96 -13.52
C THR A 123 -36.13 5.95 -12.43
N GLY A 124 -35.45 4.87 -12.79
CA GLY A 124 -34.79 3.96 -11.85
C GLY A 124 -33.41 3.54 -12.36
N SER A 125 -32.67 2.79 -11.55
CA SER A 125 -31.36 2.22 -11.90
C SER A 125 -31.38 0.70 -11.72
N LEU A 126 -31.09 -0.08 -12.77
CA LEU A 126 -30.99 -1.54 -12.73
C LEU A 126 -29.63 -1.95 -12.12
N ILE A 127 -29.65 -2.48 -10.89
CA ILE A 127 -28.46 -2.83 -10.08
C ILE A 127 -28.20 -4.35 -10.00
N ALA A 128 -29.16 -5.17 -10.45
CA ALA A 128 -28.98 -6.61 -10.67
C ALA A 128 -29.86 -7.07 -11.85
N PRO A 129 -29.71 -8.30 -12.38
CA PRO A 129 -30.53 -8.78 -13.50
C PRO A 129 -32.04 -8.66 -13.26
N ASN A 130 -32.49 -8.77 -12.02
CA ASN A 130 -33.89 -8.66 -11.60
C ASN A 130 -34.15 -7.60 -10.51
N TRP A 131 -33.23 -6.63 -10.27
CA TRP A 131 -33.41 -5.62 -9.23
C TRP A 131 -33.17 -4.19 -9.71
N VAL A 132 -34.13 -3.32 -9.37
CA VAL A 132 -34.12 -1.89 -9.69
C VAL A 132 -34.18 -1.06 -8.41
N LEU A 133 -33.30 -0.07 -8.30
CA LEU A 133 -33.32 0.96 -7.25
C LEU A 133 -34.00 2.22 -7.77
N THR A 134 -34.92 2.81 -7.00
CA THR A 134 -35.63 4.06 -7.33
C THR A 134 -36.08 4.78 -6.05
N ALA A 135 -36.67 5.98 -6.15
CA ALA A 135 -37.17 6.73 -4.99
C ALA A 135 -38.50 6.13 -4.47
N ALA A 136 -38.72 6.11 -3.17
CA ALA A 136 -39.88 5.42 -2.58
C ALA A 136 -41.21 6.10 -2.96
N HIS A 137 -41.25 7.43 -3.03
CA HIS A 137 -42.44 8.20 -3.45
C HIS A 137 -42.84 7.94 -4.91
N CYS A 138 -42.00 7.29 -5.73
CA CYS A 138 -42.37 6.83 -7.06
C CYS A 138 -43.29 5.60 -7.05
N VAL A 139 -43.46 4.92 -5.91
CA VAL A 139 -44.10 3.60 -5.82
C VAL A 139 -45.28 3.66 -4.82
N PRO A 140 -46.51 3.90 -5.29
CA PRO A 140 -47.69 4.03 -4.43
C PRO A 140 -48.15 2.67 -3.88
N SER A 141 -48.97 2.70 -2.83
CA SER A 141 -49.59 1.50 -2.23
C SER A 141 -50.71 0.85 -3.07
N ALA A 142 -51.03 1.40 -4.24
CA ALA A 142 -52.07 0.88 -5.14
C ALA A 142 -51.82 1.29 -6.60
N GLY A 143 -52.24 0.44 -7.53
CA GLY A 143 -51.97 0.53 -8.98
C GLY A 143 -50.93 -0.50 -9.43
N ARG A 144 -50.85 -0.78 -10.73
CA ARG A 144 -49.96 -1.81 -11.30
C ARG A 144 -48.59 -1.21 -11.59
N MET A 145 -47.59 -1.65 -10.84
CA MET A 145 -46.19 -1.23 -11.03
C MET A 145 -45.48 -2.14 -12.04
N THR A 146 -44.92 -1.54 -13.08
CA THR A 146 -44.06 -2.22 -14.06
C THR A 146 -42.80 -1.40 -14.31
N VAL A 147 -41.75 -2.06 -14.79
CA VAL A 147 -40.50 -1.39 -15.19
C VAL A 147 -40.24 -1.67 -16.66
N ARG A 148 -39.94 -0.63 -17.45
CA ARG A 148 -39.41 -0.81 -18.81
C ARG A 148 -37.90 -0.67 -18.82
N VAL A 149 -37.26 -1.68 -19.39
CA VAL A 149 -35.82 -1.91 -19.46
C VAL A 149 -35.40 -1.79 -20.92
N GLY A 150 -34.48 -0.87 -21.22
CA GLY A 150 -34.20 -0.49 -22.59
C GLY A 150 -33.08 0.54 -22.76
N GLY A 151 -32.84 0.91 -24.02
CA GLY A 151 -31.82 1.88 -24.38
C GLY A 151 -32.19 3.33 -24.06
N ARG A 152 -31.47 4.26 -24.68
CA ARG A 152 -31.63 5.72 -24.51
C ARG A 152 -32.98 6.31 -24.95
N ILE A 153 -33.91 5.52 -25.47
CA ILE A 153 -35.18 5.98 -26.06
C ILE A 153 -36.36 5.49 -25.22
N ARG A 154 -37.11 6.43 -24.65
CA ARG A 154 -38.26 6.16 -23.78
C ARG A 154 -39.39 5.48 -24.57
N GLY A 155 -40.02 4.46 -23.99
CA GLY A 155 -41.05 3.66 -24.64
C GLY A 155 -40.55 2.49 -25.49
N LEU A 156 -39.23 2.30 -25.63
CA LEU A 156 -38.62 1.14 -26.28
C LEU A 156 -37.95 0.22 -25.25
N GLY A 157 -37.99 -1.09 -25.51
CA GLY A 157 -37.42 -2.11 -24.63
C GLY A 157 -38.47 -3.07 -24.06
N GLU A 158 -38.04 -3.93 -23.14
CA GLU A 158 -38.84 -4.99 -22.53
C GLU A 158 -39.50 -4.48 -21.23
N THR A 159 -40.69 -4.98 -20.89
CA THR A 159 -41.45 -4.50 -19.72
C THR A 159 -41.73 -5.64 -18.75
N PHE A 160 -41.25 -5.49 -17.52
CA PHE A 160 -41.34 -6.48 -16.43
C PHE A 160 -42.35 -6.03 -15.38
N GLU A 161 -43.00 -7.00 -14.72
CA GLU A 161 -43.86 -6.73 -13.56
C GLU A 161 -43.02 -6.65 -12.28
N VAL A 162 -43.36 -5.76 -11.36
CA VAL A 162 -42.77 -5.76 -10.02
C VAL A 162 -43.37 -6.91 -9.21
N ARG A 163 -42.54 -7.89 -8.85
CA ARG A 163 -42.89 -9.02 -7.98
C ARG A 163 -42.91 -8.63 -6.50
N ARG A 164 -41.95 -7.81 -6.06
CA ARG A 164 -41.79 -7.36 -4.67
C ARG A 164 -41.28 -5.92 -4.64
N ASN A 165 -41.87 -5.11 -3.77
CA ASN A 165 -41.43 -3.74 -3.46
C ASN A 165 -40.88 -3.74 -2.04
N VAL A 166 -39.62 -3.33 -1.86
CA VAL A 166 -38.95 -3.28 -0.55
C VAL A 166 -38.49 -1.84 -0.29
N PRO A 167 -39.31 -1.01 0.38
CA PRO A 167 -38.90 0.33 0.78
C PRO A 167 -37.87 0.27 1.92
N HIS A 168 -36.89 1.17 1.91
CA HIS A 168 -35.99 1.34 3.04
C HIS A 168 -36.76 2.01 4.20
N PRO A 169 -36.68 1.51 5.45
CA PRO A 169 -37.53 1.98 6.55
C PRO A 169 -37.36 3.46 6.93
N ASN A 170 -36.22 4.08 6.58
CA ASN A 170 -35.84 5.42 7.05
C ASN A 170 -35.51 6.44 5.95
N THR A 171 -35.62 6.10 4.66
CA THR A 171 -35.29 7.03 3.55
C THR A 171 -36.23 6.87 2.37
N ASP A 172 -36.31 7.89 1.52
CA ASP A 172 -37.12 7.89 0.28
C ASP A 172 -36.48 7.06 -0.86
N VAL A 173 -36.13 5.79 -0.57
CA VAL A 173 -35.54 4.83 -1.51
C VAL A 173 -36.26 3.49 -1.40
N THR A 174 -36.47 2.82 -2.55
CA THR A 174 -37.06 1.48 -2.60
C THR A 174 -36.38 0.60 -3.64
N LEU A 175 -36.38 -0.71 -3.37
CA LEU A 175 -35.93 -1.77 -4.26
C LEU A 175 -37.14 -2.49 -4.87
N LEU A 176 -37.10 -2.69 -6.19
CA LEU A 176 -38.12 -3.39 -6.97
C LEU A 176 -37.53 -4.69 -7.52
N GLU A 177 -38.05 -5.82 -7.06
CA GLU A 177 -37.75 -7.15 -7.61
C GLU A 177 -38.62 -7.37 -8.84
N LEU A 178 -38.00 -7.69 -9.98
CA LEU A 178 -38.68 -7.97 -11.24
C LEU A 178 -39.16 -9.43 -11.29
N ASN A 179 -40.21 -9.70 -12.05
CA ASN A 179 -40.75 -11.05 -12.25
C ASN A 179 -39.93 -11.94 -13.22
N GLY A 180 -38.77 -11.47 -13.67
CA GLY A 180 -37.83 -12.16 -14.55
C GLY A 180 -36.47 -11.45 -14.58
N GLU A 181 -35.48 -12.04 -15.25
CA GLU A 181 -34.15 -11.45 -15.41
C GLU A 181 -33.98 -10.72 -16.74
N VAL A 182 -33.20 -9.64 -16.72
CA VAL A 182 -32.85 -8.83 -17.88
C VAL A 182 -31.60 -9.39 -18.57
N GLU A 183 -31.78 -10.00 -19.74
CA GLU A 183 -30.66 -10.56 -20.51
C GLU A 183 -30.04 -9.57 -21.51
N ASN A 184 -30.85 -8.81 -22.26
CA ASN A 184 -30.44 -8.32 -23.58
C ASN A 184 -30.28 -6.79 -23.75
N PHE A 185 -30.66 -5.96 -22.76
CA PHE A 185 -30.82 -4.51 -23.01
C PHE A 185 -30.17 -3.52 -22.03
N ASN A 186 -29.81 -3.91 -20.80
CA ASN A 186 -29.18 -3.00 -19.84
C ASN A 186 -27.76 -3.43 -19.45
N ARG A 187 -26.84 -2.46 -19.50
CA ARG A 187 -25.66 -2.49 -18.62
C ARG A 187 -26.15 -2.31 -17.19
N ILE A 188 -26.12 -3.37 -16.39
CA ILE A 188 -26.33 -3.29 -14.94
C ILE A 188 -25.33 -2.28 -14.37
N ILE A 189 -25.79 -1.33 -13.56
CA ILE A 189 -24.90 -0.32 -12.97
C ILE A 189 -24.29 -0.82 -11.67
N GLU A 190 -22.96 -0.84 -11.62
CA GLU A 190 -22.16 -1.00 -10.42
C GLU A 190 -22.50 0.10 -9.41
N TYR A 191 -22.71 -0.27 -8.13
CA TYR A 191 -22.97 0.68 -7.05
C TYR A 191 -21.82 0.70 -6.04
N ASP A 192 -21.65 1.83 -5.37
CA ASP A 192 -20.70 2.02 -4.27
C ASP A 192 -21.45 2.70 -3.12
N ASP A 193 -21.77 1.91 -2.09
CA ASP A 193 -22.34 2.37 -0.83
C ASP A 193 -21.29 2.54 0.27
N THR A 194 -20.01 2.25 0.01
CA THR A 194 -18.93 2.42 1.00
C THR A 194 -18.52 3.87 1.19
N ARG A 195 -18.76 4.73 0.17
CA ARG A 195 -18.24 6.11 0.13
C ARG A 195 -19.29 7.11 -0.33
N ARG A 196 -19.11 8.35 0.10
CA ARG A 196 -19.87 9.51 -0.38
C ARG A 196 -19.08 10.27 -1.44
N PRO A 197 -19.76 10.92 -2.40
CA PRO A 197 -19.17 12.02 -3.15
C PRO A 197 -18.63 13.11 -2.19
N PRO A 198 -17.36 13.54 -2.33
CA PRO A 198 -16.81 14.68 -1.58
C PRO A 198 -17.55 15.99 -1.89
N VAL A 199 -17.38 16.98 -1.01
CA VAL A 199 -17.80 18.35 -1.28
C VAL A 199 -16.99 18.92 -2.46
N PHE A 200 -17.65 19.72 -3.30
CA PHE A 200 -17.17 20.22 -4.61
C PHE A 200 -16.92 19.13 -5.68
N GLN A 201 -17.21 17.85 -5.40
CA GLN A 201 -17.16 16.81 -6.43
C GLN A 201 -18.32 17.00 -7.43
N GLN A 202 -18.00 16.86 -8.72
CA GLN A 202 -19.02 16.81 -9.77
C GLN A 202 -19.53 15.39 -9.97
N VAL A 203 -20.84 15.25 -10.12
CA VAL A 203 -21.57 13.99 -10.29
C VAL A 203 -22.55 14.10 -11.46
N ASP A 204 -22.72 13.02 -12.21
CA ASP A 204 -23.67 12.96 -13.32
C ASP A 204 -25.00 12.34 -12.88
N ILE A 205 -26.12 12.86 -13.38
CA ILE A 205 -27.46 12.30 -13.18
C ILE A 205 -28.08 12.04 -14.55
N HIS A 206 -28.70 10.87 -14.72
CA HIS A 206 -29.30 10.46 -15.99
C HIS A 206 -30.79 10.16 -15.83
N GLY A 207 -31.64 10.90 -16.55
CA GLY A 207 -33.10 10.90 -16.33
C GLY A 207 -33.95 11.03 -17.59
N PHE A 208 -35.20 10.58 -17.48
CA PHE A 208 -36.24 10.61 -18.50
C PHE A 208 -37.37 11.64 -18.20
N GLY A 209 -37.17 12.56 -17.25
CA GLY A 209 -38.14 13.58 -16.88
C GLY A 209 -38.43 14.63 -17.98
N PRO A 210 -39.11 15.73 -17.66
CA PRO A 210 -39.36 16.84 -18.59
C PRO A 210 -38.16 17.79 -18.75
N THR A 211 -38.22 18.72 -19.72
CA THR A 211 -37.28 19.87 -19.80
C THR A 211 -37.65 21.03 -18.92
N GLU A 212 -38.93 21.16 -18.68
CA GLU A 212 -39.61 22.41 -18.41
C GLU A 212 -40.70 22.11 -17.39
N PRO A 213 -40.90 22.96 -16.37
CA PRO A 213 -41.88 22.69 -15.31
C PRO A 213 -43.27 22.41 -15.89
N GLY A 214 -43.79 21.21 -15.65
CA GLY A 214 -45.10 20.76 -16.16
C GLY A 214 -45.11 20.21 -17.60
N GLY A 215 -43.97 20.11 -18.28
CA GLY A 215 -43.86 19.49 -19.60
C GLY A 215 -43.97 17.96 -19.59
N PRO A 216 -44.06 17.30 -20.76
CA PRO A 216 -44.08 15.84 -20.87
C PRO A 216 -42.69 15.21 -20.62
N PRO A 217 -42.60 13.96 -20.12
CA PRO A 217 -41.34 13.22 -20.01
C PRO A 217 -40.73 12.94 -21.39
N ALA A 218 -39.44 13.19 -21.56
CA ALA A 218 -38.80 13.17 -22.89
C ALA A 218 -38.75 11.81 -23.57
N LEU A 219 -38.57 11.84 -24.88
CA LEU A 219 -38.35 10.66 -25.71
C LEU A 219 -36.91 10.12 -25.64
N GLU A 220 -35.92 10.95 -25.27
CA GLU A 220 -34.51 10.57 -25.19
C GLU A 220 -33.94 10.85 -23.80
N LEU A 221 -33.18 9.90 -23.25
CA LEU A 221 -32.46 10.00 -21.98
C LEU A 221 -31.50 11.20 -21.94
N ARG A 222 -31.50 11.92 -20.83
CA ARG A 222 -30.73 13.17 -20.65
C ARG A 222 -29.74 13.10 -19.51
N SER A 223 -28.71 13.93 -19.60
CA SER A 223 -27.70 14.11 -18.57
C SER A 223 -27.80 15.50 -17.95
N ALA A 224 -27.84 15.53 -16.63
CA ALA A 224 -27.36 16.66 -15.83
C ALA A 224 -25.96 16.35 -15.31
N ARG A 225 -25.21 17.40 -14.98
CA ARG A 225 -24.07 17.36 -14.08
C ARG A 225 -24.33 18.31 -12.92
N LEU A 226 -24.23 17.80 -11.72
CA LEU A 226 -24.40 18.57 -10.48
C LEU A 226 -23.06 18.62 -9.74
N GLU A 227 -22.94 19.56 -8.83
CA GLU A 227 -21.82 19.68 -7.91
C GLU A 227 -22.33 19.53 -6.47
N VAL A 228 -21.63 18.75 -5.66
CA VAL A 228 -22.04 18.45 -4.29
C VAL A 228 -21.63 19.61 -3.38
N GLU A 229 -22.59 20.44 -2.98
CA GLU A 229 -22.35 21.53 -2.02
C GLU A 229 -22.07 21.00 -0.62
N LEU A 230 -22.82 19.98 -0.20
CA LEU A 230 -22.66 19.31 1.09
C LEU A 230 -22.93 17.82 0.91
N ASN A 231 -22.00 16.98 1.39
CA ASN A 231 -22.21 15.53 1.50
C ASN A 231 -23.15 15.14 2.66
N ARG A 232 -23.69 16.15 3.36
CA ARG A 232 -24.73 16.10 4.41
C ARG A 232 -25.60 17.36 4.32
N ALA A 233 -26.88 17.23 3.95
CA ALA A 233 -27.83 18.34 3.89
C ALA A 233 -28.01 19.05 5.25
N VAL A 234 -28.06 20.39 5.23
CA VAL A 234 -28.30 21.24 6.40
C VAL A 234 -29.23 22.41 6.00
N PRO A 235 -30.42 22.55 6.61
CA PRO A 235 -31.03 21.69 7.64
C PRO A 235 -31.44 20.30 7.09
N PRO A 236 -31.60 19.29 7.97
CA PRO A 236 -31.97 17.94 7.56
C PRO A 236 -33.43 17.85 7.07
N MET A 237 -33.64 17.24 5.90
CA MET A 237 -34.97 17.03 5.32
C MET A 237 -35.52 15.64 5.69
N ARG A 238 -36.10 15.57 6.89
CA ARG A 238 -36.56 14.32 7.52
C ARG A 238 -37.63 13.55 6.75
N ASP A 239 -38.33 14.21 5.83
CA ASP A 239 -39.31 13.57 4.93
C ASP A 239 -38.62 12.67 3.87
N TRP A 240 -37.32 12.86 3.61
CA TRP A 240 -36.53 12.09 2.63
C TRP A 240 -35.42 11.24 3.26
N GLY A 241 -34.95 11.57 4.46
CA GLY A 241 -34.03 10.75 5.24
C GLY A 241 -33.58 11.39 6.57
N PRO A 242 -32.99 10.64 7.51
CA PRO A 242 -32.52 11.16 8.79
C PRO A 242 -31.35 12.14 8.64
N ASP A 243 -31.04 12.86 9.73
CA ASP A 243 -30.02 13.90 9.84
C ASP A 243 -28.60 13.44 9.47
N GLY A 244 -28.29 13.37 8.17
CA GLY A 244 -27.05 12.79 7.65
C GLY A 244 -27.21 11.94 6.39
N ALA A 245 -28.43 11.57 6.00
CA ALA A 245 -28.67 10.66 4.88
C ALA A 245 -28.54 11.28 3.47
N LEU A 246 -28.68 12.61 3.39
CA LEU A 246 -28.89 13.31 2.12
C LEU A 246 -27.63 14.07 1.67
N LEU A 247 -27.32 13.97 0.37
CA LEU A 247 -26.47 14.91 -0.36
C LEU A 247 -27.30 16.15 -0.70
N GLN A 248 -26.69 17.33 -0.59
CA GLN A 248 -27.19 18.59 -1.13
C GLN A 248 -26.30 19.02 -2.30
N MET A 249 -26.92 19.37 -3.42
CA MET A 249 -26.23 19.56 -4.70
C MET A 249 -26.76 20.78 -5.46
N GLN A 250 -25.87 21.50 -6.13
CA GLN A 250 -26.21 22.60 -7.04
C GLN A 250 -26.11 22.16 -8.53
N PRO A 251 -26.98 22.66 -9.43
CA PRO A 251 -26.86 22.42 -10.86
C PRO A 251 -25.59 23.06 -11.46
N PHE A 252 -24.66 22.24 -11.98
CA PHE A 252 -23.47 22.73 -12.69
C PHE A 252 -23.70 22.80 -14.21
N ARG A 253 -24.35 21.78 -14.79
CA ARG A 253 -24.86 21.79 -16.17
C ARG A 253 -26.13 20.94 -16.27
N GLY A 254 -27.26 21.60 -16.43
CA GLY A 254 -28.56 20.94 -16.42
C GLY A 254 -29.10 20.75 -15.01
N SER A 255 -30.42 20.85 -14.84
CA SER A 255 -31.10 20.71 -13.55
C SER A 255 -32.22 19.66 -13.64
N PRO A 256 -32.12 18.53 -12.92
CA PRO A 256 -33.21 17.56 -12.81
C PRO A 256 -34.46 18.17 -12.19
N ILE A 257 -35.63 17.60 -12.48
CA ILE A 257 -36.93 18.04 -11.95
C ILE A 257 -37.86 16.85 -11.64
N GLN A 258 -39.12 17.13 -11.30
CA GLN A 258 -40.13 16.10 -11.06
C GLN A 258 -40.27 15.15 -12.26
N GLY A 259 -40.11 13.85 -12.01
CA GLY A 259 -40.05 12.81 -13.05
C GLY A 259 -38.64 12.31 -13.35
N ASP A 260 -37.58 13.03 -12.95
CA ASP A 260 -36.21 12.48 -12.87
C ASP A 260 -35.96 11.76 -11.53
N SER A 261 -36.86 11.90 -10.55
CA SER A 261 -36.82 11.19 -9.27
C SER A 261 -36.57 9.68 -9.45
N GLY A 262 -35.72 9.10 -8.60
CA GLY A 262 -35.23 7.73 -8.71
C GLY A 262 -34.06 7.54 -9.70
N ALA A 263 -33.66 8.58 -10.45
CA ALA A 263 -32.42 8.56 -11.21
C ALA A 263 -31.19 8.37 -10.31
N GLY A 264 -30.18 7.68 -10.84
CA GLY A 264 -28.93 7.49 -10.14
C GLY A 264 -28.05 8.74 -10.13
N VAL A 265 -27.41 8.99 -8.99
CA VAL A 265 -26.26 9.90 -8.86
C VAL A 265 -25.00 9.09 -9.13
N ILE A 266 -24.31 9.41 -10.22
CA ILE A 266 -23.21 8.61 -10.77
C ILE A 266 -21.89 9.37 -10.64
N ARG A 267 -20.87 8.70 -10.13
CA ARG A 267 -19.48 9.18 -10.06
C ARG A 267 -18.55 8.06 -10.51
N ASP A 268 -17.56 8.39 -11.34
CA ASP A 268 -16.52 7.44 -11.80
C ASP A 268 -17.08 6.12 -12.39
N GLY A 269 -18.28 6.21 -13.00
CA GLY A 269 -19.01 5.10 -13.60
C GLY A 269 -19.91 4.30 -12.64
N ARG A 270 -19.92 4.61 -11.35
CA ARG A 270 -20.66 3.91 -10.28
C ARG A 270 -21.77 4.75 -9.67
N LEU A 271 -22.82 4.08 -9.23
CA LEU A 271 -23.96 4.65 -8.51
C LEU A 271 -23.57 4.91 -7.05
N GLN A 272 -23.60 6.18 -6.61
CA GLN A 272 -23.29 6.59 -5.21
C GLN A 272 -24.47 7.30 -4.51
N GLY A 273 -25.62 7.47 -5.18
CA GLY A 273 -26.86 7.92 -4.55
C GLY A 273 -28.09 7.80 -5.44
N VAL A 274 -29.27 8.06 -4.87
CA VAL A 274 -30.57 8.11 -5.56
C VAL A 274 -31.12 9.52 -5.47
N TYR A 275 -31.34 10.18 -6.61
CA TYR A 275 -31.94 11.51 -6.65
C TYR A 275 -33.42 11.46 -6.25
N VAL A 276 -33.81 12.26 -5.25
CA VAL A 276 -35.18 12.27 -4.69
C VAL A 276 -35.97 13.49 -5.14
N GLY A 277 -35.37 14.69 -5.16
CA GLY A 277 -36.07 15.88 -5.62
C GLY A 277 -35.37 17.22 -5.37
N LEU A 278 -36.10 18.28 -5.68
CA LEU A 278 -35.73 19.68 -5.50
C LEU A 278 -36.48 20.26 -4.29
N HIS A 279 -35.79 21.02 -3.43
CA HIS A 279 -36.42 21.85 -2.40
C HIS A 279 -35.82 23.26 -2.41
N GLY A 280 -36.65 24.27 -2.71
CA GLY A 280 -36.18 25.62 -2.98
C GLY A 280 -35.31 25.64 -4.26
N PRO A 281 -34.10 26.23 -4.24
CA PRO A 281 -33.15 26.15 -5.36
C PRO A 281 -32.28 24.89 -5.34
N GLN A 282 -32.32 24.09 -4.26
CA GLN A 282 -31.37 23.01 -3.99
C GLN A 282 -31.86 21.63 -4.45
N GLN A 283 -30.93 20.81 -4.93
CA GLN A 283 -31.18 19.43 -5.39
C GLN A 283 -30.72 18.42 -4.35
N TYR A 284 -31.49 17.35 -4.14
CA TYR A 284 -31.23 16.37 -3.08
C TYR A 284 -31.23 14.93 -3.58
N ALA A 285 -30.34 14.14 -2.99
CA ALA A 285 -30.25 12.70 -3.21
C ALA A 285 -29.98 11.97 -1.88
N VAL A 286 -30.52 10.78 -1.71
CA VAL A 286 -30.09 9.86 -0.64
C VAL A 286 -28.75 9.26 -1.07
N ALA A 287 -27.70 9.44 -0.25
CA ALA A 287 -26.41 8.81 -0.49
C ALA A 287 -26.55 7.29 -0.29
N LEU A 288 -25.93 6.44 -1.12
CA LEU A 288 -26.02 4.99 -0.90
C LEU A 288 -25.38 4.57 0.43
N GLN A 289 -24.33 5.29 0.86
CA GLN A 289 -23.72 5.14 2.19
C GLN A 289 -24.71 5.39 3.35
N ALA A 290 -25.80 6.13 3.13
CA ALA A 290 -26.85 6.26 4.15
C ALA A 290 -27.78 5.04 4.28
N ILE A 291 -27.64 4.07 3.37
CA ILE A 291 -28.37 2.79 3.28
C ILE A 291 -27.41 1.63 3.02
N GLN A 292 -26.17 1.75 3.52
CA GLN A 292 -25.07 0.81 3.32
C GLN A 292 -25.45 -0.60 3.78
N GLY A 293 -25.04 -1.62 3.01
CA GLY A 293 -25.35 -3.02 3.29
C GLY A 293 -26.82 -3.44 3.04
N TRP A 294 -27.81 -2.55 3.15
CA TRP A 294 -29.23 -2.86 2.91
C TRP A 294 -29.48 -3.38 1.49
N ILE A 295 -28.77 -2.83 0.50
CA ILE A 295 -28.85 -3.32 -0.89
C ILE A 295 -28.35 -4.76 -0.99
N TYR A 296 -27.23 -5.12 -0.35
CA TYR A 296 -26.77 -6.51 -0.29
C TYR A 296 -27.76 -7.41 0.46
N GLN A 297 -28.30 -6.98 1.60
CA GLN A 297 -29.25 -7.76 2.40
C GLN A 297 -30.50 -8.19 1.59
N GLN A 298 -31.00 -7.33 0.70
CA GLN A 298 -32.19 -7.63 -0.11
C GLN A 298 -31.87 -8.34 -1.43
N THR A 299 -30.71 -8.06 -2.04
CA THR A 299 -30.39 -8.50 -3.43
C THR A 299 -29.28 -9.56 -3.53
N ARG A 300 -28.52 -9.76 -2.44
CA ARG A 300 -27.23 -10.51 -2.38
C ARG A 300 -26.21 -10.10 -3.45
N ARG A 301 -26.31 -8.88 -3.99
CA ARG A 301 -25.27 -8.25 -4.83
C ARG A 301 -24.39 -7.33 -3.97
N ARG A 302 -23.07 -7.54 -4.03
CA ARG A 302 -22.07 -6.70 -3.35
C ARG A 302 -21.85 -5.37 -4.10
N PRO A 303 -21.42 -4.30 -3.41
CA PRO A 303 -20.96 -3.08 -4.07
C PRO A 303 -19.67 -3.34 -4.85
N ALA A 304 -19.42 -2.51 -5.86
CA ALA A 304 -18.30 -2.66 -6.76
C ALA A 304 -17.02 -2.04 -6.19
N GLY A 305 -16.09 -2.90 -5.80
CA GLY A 305 -14.88 -2.53 -5.06
C GLY A 305 -14.84 -3.09 -3.64
N ALA A 306 -15.91 -3.74 -3.15
CA ALA A 306 -15.76 -4.70 -2.05
C ALA A 306 -14.96 -5.92 -2.52
N ALA A 307 -14.28 -6.59 -1.58
CA ALA A 307 -13.43 -7.74 -1.86
C ALA A 307 -14.19 -8.90 -2.55
N GLU A 308 -13.51 -9.57 -3.49
CA GLU A 308 -14.11 -10.62 -4.33
C GLU A 308 -14.58 -11.87 -3.55
N ARG A 309 -14.08 -12.03 -2.32
CA ARG A 309 -14.64 -12.88 -1.26
C ARG A 309 -14.61 -12.10 0.05
N ILE A 310 -15.41 -12.52 1.03
CA ILE A 310 -15.19 -12.11 2.42
C ILE A 310 -13.81 -12.67 2.82
N GLU A 311 -13.06 -11.91 3.60
CA GLU A 311 -11.73 -12.30 4.10
C GLU A 311 -11.81 -13.56 4.97
N ASP A 312 -10.64 -14.08 5.38
CA ASP A 312 -10.61 -15.23 6.30
C ASP A 312 -11.38 -14.94 7.60
N LEU A 313 -12.16 -15.90 8.09
CA LEU A 313 -12.99 -15.73 9.28
C LEU A 313 -12.51 -16.61 10.43
N ALA A 314 -12.02 -15.98 11.51
CA ALA A 314 -11.85 -16.58 12.83
C ALA A 314 -13.05 -16.19 13.71
N VAL A 315 -14.09 -17.02 13.68
CA VAL A 315 -15.38 -16.73 14.32
C VAL A 315 -15.45 -17.38 15.69
N MET A 316 -15.81 -16.64 16.73
CA MET A 316 -16.07 -17.17 18.07
C MET A 316 -17.58 -17.16 18.38
N PRO A 317 -18.27 -18.31 18.29
CA PRO A 317 -19.63 -18.47 18.80
C PRO A 317 -19.63 -18.47 20.33
N MET A 318 -19.95 -17.32 20.93
CA MET A 318 -19.91 -17.09 22.38
C MET A 318 -21.32 -17.02 22.97
N GLY A 319 -21.57 -17.73 24.08
CA GLY A 319 -22.90 -17.64 24.69
C GLY A 319 -23.29 -18.74 25.67
N ASP A 320 -24.61 -18.92 25.83
CA ASP A 320 -25.19 -19.99 26.65
C ASP A 320 -25.24 -21.35 25.91
N GLY A 321 -26.13 -22.26 26.31
CA GLY A 321 -26.34 -23.54 25.65
C GLY A 321 -26.71 -23.43 24.16
N ARG A 322 -27.26 -22.28 23.73
CA ARG A 322 -27.58 -22.01 22.31
C ARG A 322 -26.36 -21.75 21.44
N ALA A 323 -25.31 -21.16 21.99
CA ALA A 323 -24.02 -21.01 21.30
C ALA A 323 -23.26 -22.34 21.20
N GLN A 324 -23.47 -23.27 22.14
CA GLN A 324 -23.04 -24.67 21.99
C GLN A 324 -23.85 -25.37 20.90
N GLY A 325 -25.17 -25.16 20.86
CA GLY A 325 -26.09 -25.84 19.94
C GLY A 325 -27.01 -26.87 20.60
N TYR A 326 -27.24 -26.74 21.91
CA TYR A 326 -28.16 -27.58 22.67
C TYR A 326 -29.58 -27.53 22.06
N GLY A 327 -30.26 -28.67 21.96
CA GLY A 327 -31.55 -28.78 21.27
C GLY A 327 -31.47 -29.10 19.76
N SER A 328 -30.31 -28.94 19.10
CA SER A 328 -30.10 -29.45 17.73
C SER A 328 -29.83 -30.96 17.72
N SER A 329 -30.33 -31.65 16.69
CA SER A 329 -30.22 -33.12 16.56
C SER A 329 -28.78 -33.61 16.41
N HIS A 330 -27.91 -32.74 15.89
CA HIS A 330 -26.49 -32.97 15.63
C HIS A 330 -25.56 -32.27 16.64
N GLY A 331 -26.10 -31.50 17.59
CA GLY A 331 -25.36 -30.84 18.66
C GLY A 331 -24.46 -29.66 18.22
N SER A 332 -24.55 -29.20 16.98
CA SER A 332 -23.73 -28.09 16.46
C SER A 332 -24.44 -26.72 16.52
N GLY A 333 -25.76 -26.71 16.65
CA GLY A 333 -26.56 -25.48 16.58
C GLY A 333 -26.42 -24.77 15.23
N PHE A 334 -26.44 -23.44 15.25
CA PHE A 334 -26.34 -22.62 14.04
C PHE A 334 -24.99 -22.75 13.31
N ARG A 335 -23.94 -23.22 13.99
CA ARG A 335 -22.56 -23.27 13.46
C ARG A 335 -22.45 -24.11 12.19
N ASP A 336 -23.15 -25.24 12.14
CA ASP A 336 -23.09 -26.14 10.98
C ASP A 336 -23.73 -25.53 9.72
N GLU A 337 -24.90 -24.91 9.87
CA GLU A 337 -25.62 -24.29 8.76
C GLU A 337 -24.98 -22.95 8.34
N LEU A 338 -24.43 -22.19 9.29
CA LEU A 338 -23.61 -21.02 9.02
C LEU A 338 -22.38 -21.41 8.19
N ARG A 339 -21.70 -22.50 8.57
CA ARG A 339 -20.54 -23.02 7.83
C ARG A 339 -20.87 -23.45 6.41
N ARG A 340 -22.06 -24.04 6.16
CA ARG A 340 -22.53 -24.39 4.81
C ARG A 340 -22.72 -23.18 3.90
N ARG A 341 -23.08 -22.03 4.45
CA ARG A 341 -23.41 -20.80 3.70
C ARG A 341 -22.18 -19.93 3.50
N ALA A 342 -21.46 -19.66 4.58
CA ALA A 342 -20.24 -18.86 4.57
C ALA A 342 -19.16 -19.44 3.63
N ILE A 343 -18.97 -20.77 3.59
CA ILE A 343 -17.88 -21.41 2.82
C ILE A 343 -17.94 -21.20 1.28
N SER A 344 -19.04 -20.66 0.75
CA SER A 344 -19.13 -20.20 -0.65
C SER A 344 -18.89 -18.70 -0.86
N GLU A 345 -18.87 -17.90 0.21
CA GLU A 345 -18.74 -16.43 0.19
C GLU A 345 -17.46 -15.88 0.85
N VAL A 346 -16.73 -16.71 1.62
CA VAL A 346 -15.46 -16.40 2.33
C VAL A 346 -14.24 -17.04 1.67
N HIS A 347 -13.02 -16.64 2.06
CA HIS A 347 -11.79 -17.34 1.70
C HIS A 347 -11.62 -18.64 2.53
N SER A 348 -11.66 -18.54 3.85
CA SER A 348 -11.82 -19.66 4.78
C SER A 348 -12.68 -19.27 6.00
N LEU A 349 -13.12 -20.28 6.75
CA LEU A 349 -13.86 -20.13 8.00
C LEU A 349 -13.34 -21.18 9.00
N ASP A 350 -12.86 -20.66 10.12
CA ASP A 350 -12.40 -21.35 11.32
C ASP A 350 -13.28 -20.88 12.50
N PHE A 351 -13.88 -21.81 13.23
CA PHE A 351 -14.53 -21.51 14.50
C PHE A 351 -13.49 -21.62 15.63
N VAL A 352 -13.43 -20.62 16.49
CA VAL A 352 -12.38 -20.53 17.52
C VAL A 352 -12.97 -20.48 18.93
N GLY A 353 -12.31 -21.17 19.86
CA GLY A 353 -12.71 -21.25 21.27
C GLY A 353 -12.15 -22.47 22.01
N SER A 354 -12.38 -22.53 23.31
CA SER A 354 -11.90 -23.61 24.19
C SER A 354 -12.82 -24.83 24.23
N GLN A 355 -14.09 -24.68 23.84
CA GLN A 355 -15.07 -25.76 23.84
C GLN A 355 -15.16 -26.40 22.46
N ARG A 356 -15.30 -27.74 22.41
CA ARG A 356 -15.41 -28.51 21.16
C ARG A 356 -16.59 -29.47 21.26
N SER A 357 -17.63 -29.27 20.44
CA SER A 357 -18.84 -30.11 20.43
C SER A 357 -19.65 -29.99 19.13
N GLY A 358 -20.48 -31.01 18.85
CA GLY A 358 -21.34 -31.10 17.66
C GLY A 358 -20.76 -31.96 16.54
N GLN A 359 -21.60 -32.28 15.54
CA GLN A 359 -21.25 -33.09 14.35
C GLN A 359 -21.03 -32.22 13.11
N THR A 360 -20.26 -31.14 13.23
CA THR A 360 -19.85 -30.29 12.11
C THR A 360 -18.33 -30.44 11.88
N PRO A 361 -17.76 -30.20 10.68
CA PRO A 361 -16.34 -30.41 10.42
C PRO A 361 -15.39 -29.59 11.30
N ASP A 362 -15.92 -28.53 11.90
CA ASP A 362 -15.22 -27.59 12.77
C ASP A 362 -16.07 -27.33 14.03
N PRO A 363 -15.85 -28.11 15.11
CA PRO A 363 -16.78 -28.21 16.23
C PRO A 363 -16.53 -27.19 17.34
N ASP A 364 -15.79 -26.11 17.10
CA ASP A 364 -15.22 -25.27 18.17
C ASP A 364 -16.11 -24.06 18.51
N HIS A 365 -16.06 -23.57 19.76
CA HIS A 365 -16.91 -22.49 20.29
C HIS A 365 -16.54 -22.01 21.72
N GLU A 366 -17.19 -20.94 22.18
CA GLU A 366 -17.22 -20.42 23.57
C GLU A 366 -18.66 -20.44 24.13
N GLY A 367 -19.35 -21.57 23.94
CA GLY A 367 -20.76 -21.76 24.32
C GLY A 367 -20.94 -22.64 25.55
N TYR A 368 -21.66 -22.15 26.56
CA TYR A 368 -21.67 -22.70 27.91
C TYR A 368 -23.10 -22.93 28.46
N PRO A 369 -23.59 -24.19 28.48
CA PRO A 369 -24.92 -24.53 29.00
C PRO A 369 -25.15 -24.03 30.43
N GLY A 370 -26.20 -23.22 30.62
CA GLY A 370 -26.61 -22.71 31.93
C GLY A 370 -25.65 -21.69 32.56
N ALA A 371 -24.72 -21.11 31.80
CA ALA A 371 -23.90 -19.99 32.26
C ALA A 371 -24.64 -18.65 32.11
N THR A 372 -24.41 -17.75 33.06
CA THR A 372 -24.77 -16.32 32.99
C THR A 372 -23.79 -15.52 32.13
N ILE A 373 -24.20 -14.34 31.66
CA ILE A 373 -23.36 -13.33 31.00
C ILE A 373 -22.12 -13.04 31.85
N GLY A 374 -22.29 -12.79 33.15
CA GLY A 374 -21.16 -12.62 34.08
C GLY A 374 -20.27 -13.87 34.25
N GLU A 375 -20.77 -15.09 34.01
CA GLU A 375 -19.96 -16.32 33.96
C GLU A 375 -19.24 -16.52 32.62
N ILE A 376 -19.80 -15.99 31.53
CA ILE A 376 -19.20 -15.98 30.18
C ILE A 376 -18.09 -14.93 30.10
N ALA A 377 -18.28 -13.75 30.67
CA ALA A 377 -17.27 -12.68 30.78
C ALA A 377 -15.97 -13.16 31.46
N ARG A 378 -16.08 -13.94 32.54
CA ARG A 378 -14.93 -14.57 33.22
C ARG A 378 -14.23 -15.68 32.43
N ARG A 379 -14.70 -16.00 31.21
CA ARG A 379 -14.06 -16.94 30.27
C ARG A 379 -13.57 -16.22 29.03
N ALA A 380 -14.33 -15.23 28.54
CA ALA A 380 -13.90 -14.29 27.50
C ALA A 380 -12.54 -13.65 27.83
N ASP A 381 -12.34 -13.24 29.09
CA ASP A 381 -11.10 -12.73 29.72
C ASP A 381 -9.82 -13.50 29.37
N THR A 382 -9.94 -14.81 29.09
CA THR A 382 -8.84 -15.64 28.59
C THR A 382 -9.06 -16.05 27.14
N ALA A 383 -10.28 -16.44 26.77
CA ALA A 383 -10.57 -16.99 25.46
C ALA A 383 -10.39 -15.98 24.31
N VAL A 384 -10.80 -14.73 24.48
CA VAL A 384 -10.71 -13.73 23.40
C VAL A 384 -9.25 -13.42 23.07
N GLY A 385 -8.43 -13.16 24.09
CA GLY A 385 -6.98 -12.94 23.91
C GLY A 385 -6.21 -14.18 23.46
N GLN A 386 -6.65 -15.39 23.84
CA GLN A 386 -5.99 -16.65 23.44
C GLN A 386 -6.34 -17.10 22.01
N TYR A 387 -7.60 -16.94 21.60
CA TYR A 387 -8.13 -17.48 20.34
C TYR A 387 -8.36 -16.40 19.26
N LYS A 388 -8.09 -15.12 19.56
CA LYS A 388 -7.99 -13.99 18.62
C LYS A 388 -9.07 -13.94 17.51
N PRO A 389 -10.38 -14.00 17.86
CA PRO A 389 -11.42 -13.93 16.84
C PRO A 389 -11.44 -12.58 16.13
N ASN A 390 -11.67 -12.57 14.82
CA ASN A 390 -12.04 -11.35 14.08
C ASN A 390 -13.55 -11.13 14.05
N VAL A 391 -14.36 -12.14 14.41
CA VAL A 391 -15.81 -12.03 14.60
C VAL A 391 -16.23 -12.73 15.88
N VAL A 392 -17.01 -12.07 16.73
CA VAL A 392 -17.64 -12.70 17.91
C VAL A 392 -19.15 -12.72 17.74
N LEU A 393 -19.74 -13.92 17.67
CA LEU A 393 -21.19 -14.12 17.56
C LEU A 393 -21.76 -14.33 18.96
N LEU A 394 -22.36 -13.30 19.55
CA LEU A 394 -22.73 -13.29 20.95
C LEU A 394 -24.23 -13.58 21.15
N ASN A 395 -24.54 -14.71 21.80
CA ASN A 395 -25.90 -15.16 22.16
C ASN A 395 -25.96 -15.59 23.63
N ALA A 396 -26.16 -14.63 24.53
CA ALA A 396 -26.16 -14.83 25.98
C ALA A 396 -27.28 -14.04 26.68
N GLY A 397 -27.71 -14.52 27.84
CA GLY A 397 -28.74 -13.89 28.67
C GLY A 397 -29.95 -14.76 28.98
N THR A 398 -30.11 -15.92 28.32
CA THR A 398 -31.32 -16.74 28.55
C THR A 398 -31.33 -17.35 29.94
N THR A 399 -30.17 -17.75 30.45
CA THR A 399 -29.97 -18.21 31.83
C THR A 399 -30.51 -17.23 32.87
N GLU A 400 -30.31 -15.93 32.67
CA GLU A 400 -30.83 -14.85 33.50
C GLU A 400 -32.34 -14.71 33.36
N MET A 401 -32.88 -14.83 32.14
CA MET A 401 -34.32 -14.76 31.90
C MET A 401 -35.05 -15.95 32.53
N GLU A 402 -34.46 -17.15 32.52
CA GLU A 402 -34.97 -18.32 33.24
C GLU A 402 -34.93 -18.10 34.76
N ARG A 403 -33.75 -17.72 35.30
CA ARG A 403 -33.52 -17.54 36.74
C ARG A 403 -34.18 -16.28 37.33
N GLY A 404 -34.59 -15.32 36.50
CA GLY A 404 -35.17 -14.04 36.93
C GLY A 404 -34.14 -13.04 37.45
N VAL A 405 -32.91 -13.06 36.92
CA VAL A 405 -31.82 -12.17 37.33
C VAL A 405 -32.00 -10.79 36.68
N ALA A 406 -31.89 -9.73 37.49
CA ALA A 406 -31.96 -8.35 37.03
C ALA A 406 -30.56 -7.80 36.68
N GLY A 407 -30.49 -6.86 35.73
CA GLY A 407 -29.23 -6.21 35.33
C GLY A 407 -28.56 -6.78 34.08
N ALA A 408 -29.08 -7.88 33.51
CA ALA A 408 -28.49 -8.61 32.38
C ALA A 408 -28.09 -7.74 31.18
N ALA A 409 -28.86 -6.68 30.84
CA ALA A 409 -28.51 -5.79 29.73
C ALA A 409 -27.28 -4.91 30.01
N ALA A 410 -27.04 -4.55 31.27
CA ALA A 410 -25.83 -3.85 31.69
C ALA A 410 -24.62 -4.79 31.71
N GLU A 411 -24.78 -6.02 32.20
CA GLU A 411 -23.74 -7.07 32.13
C GLU A 411 -23.37 -7.40 30.68
N MET A 412 -24.36 -7.46 29.78
CA MET A 412 -24.13 -7.63 28.33
C MET A 412 -23.30 -6.47 27.78
N GLY A 413 -23.59 -5.23 28.19
CA GLY A 413 -22.77 -4.07 27.85
C GLY A 413 -21.32 -4.22 28.29
N THR A 414 -21.08 -4.66 29.52
CA THR A 414 -19.73 -4.90 30.06
C THR A 414 -19.01 -6.04 29.33
N LEU A 415 -19.71 -7.13 28.97
CA LEU A 415 -19.13 -8.22 28.18
C LEU A 415 -18.72 -7.73 26.78
N ILE A 416 -19.56 -6.92 26.12
CA ILE A 416 -19.23 -6.33 24.82
C ILE A 416 -18.02 -5.40 24.94
N ASP A 417 -17.95 -4.58 26.00
CA ASP A 417 -16.81 -3.67 26.23
C ASP A 417 -15.50 -4.45 26.43
N GLN A 418 -15.53 -5.54 27.22
CA GLN A 418 -14.40 -6.43 27.46
C GLN A 418 -13.92 -7.10 26.16
N VAL A 419 -14.83 -7.70 25.38
CA VAL A 419 -14.49 -8.31 24.08
C VAL A 419 -13.86 -7.28 23.12
N LEU A 420 -14.31 -6.02 23.17
CA LEU A 420 -13.76 -4.90 22.38
C LEU A 420 -12.53 -4.22 22.99
N GLU A 421 -12.04 -4.70 24.14
CA GLU A 421 -10.76 -4.35 24.77
C GLU A 421 -9.73 -5.46 24.52
N ASP A 422 -10.13 -6.72 24.69
CA ASP A 422 -9.31 -7.92 24.44
C ASP A 422 -9.05 -8.16 22.94
N ALA A 423 -10.04 -7.92 22.07
CA ALA A 423 -9.93 -8.00 20.62
C ALA A 423 -10.44 -6.71 19.95
N PRO A 424 -9.68 -5.60 19.99
CA PRO A 424 -10.16 -4.28 19.58
C PRO A 424 -10.41 -4.12 18.06
N LYS A 425 -9.98 -5.09 17.23
CA LYS A 425 -10.28 -5.16 15.79
C LYS A 425 -11.56 -5.96 15.48
N ALA A 426 -12.09 -6.76 16.42
CA ALA A 426 -13.12 -7.74 16.14
C ALA A 426 -14.53 -7.14 15.92
N ALA A 427 -15.27 -7.69 14.97
CA ALA A 427 -16.69 -7.39 14.78
C ALA A 427 -17.54 -8.18 15.79
N VAL A 428 -18.17 -7.50 16.75
CA VAL A 428 -19.01 -8.11 17.78
C VAL A 428 -20.48 -8.07 17.36
N LEU A 429 -21.04 -9.22 17.02
CA LEU A 429 -22.39 -9.37 16.46
C LEU A 429 -23.32 -9.91 17.56
N VAL A 430 -24.05 -8.99 18.20
CA VAL A 430 -24.82 -9.24 19.42
C VAL A 430 -26.27 -9.56 19.07
N SER A 431 -26.69 -10.79 19.35
CA SER A 431 -28.03 -11.26 18.99
C SER A 431 -29.11 -10.93 20.02
N THR A 432 -30.34 -10.71 19.54
CA THR A 432 -31.54 -10.84 20.39
C THR A 432 -31.78 -12.32 20.72
N LEU A 433 -32.42 -12.61 21.85
CA LEU A 433 -32.74 -13.99 22.25
C LEU A 433 -33.96 -14.51 21.49
N ALA A 434 -33.90 -15.77 21.05
CA ALA A 434 -35.02 -16.51 20.48
C ALA A 434 -36.18 -16.65 21.50
N PRO A 435 -37.44 -16.77 21.06
CA PRO A 435 -38.57 -16.93 21.96
C PRO A 435 -38.61 -18.30 22.66
N VAL A 436 -39.40 -18.41 23.71
CA VAL A 436 -39.63 -19.64 24.49
C VAL A 436 -41.13 -19.87 24.74
N ARG A 437 -41.51 -21.10 25.12
CA ARG A 437 -42.91 -21.47 25.39
C ARG A 437 -43.41 -21.11 26.80
N ASP A 438 -42.52 -20.88 27.76
CA ASP A 438 -42.91 -20.40 29.10
C ASP A 438 -43.22 -18.90 29.06
N GLU A 439 -44.47 -18.53 29.36
CA GLU A 439 -44.94 -17.14 29.29
C GLU A 439 -44.19 -16.17 30.23
N THR A 440 -43.67 -16.67 31.36
CA THR A 440 -42.93 -15.86 32.35
C THR A 440 -41.52 -15.57 31.86
N VAL A 441 -40.82 -16.58 31.34
CA VAL A 441 -39.48 -16.42 30.75
C VAL A 441 -39.57 -15.62 29.45
N GLN A 442 -40.58 -15.88 28.61
CA GLN A 442 -40.83 -15.12 27.37
C GLN A 442 -41.10 -13.63 27.65
N SER A 443 -41.83 -13.31 28.72
CA SER A 443 -42.06 -11.91 29.13
C SER A 443 -40.76 -11.20 29.54
N ARG A 444 -39.80 -11.93 30.12
CA ARG A 444 -38.47 -11.40 30.48
C ARG A 444 -37.58 -11.24 29.24
N ILE A 445 -37.56 -12.24 28.35
CA ILE A 445 -36.88 -12.18 27.04
C ILE A 445 -37.36 -10.97 26.22
N ALA A 446 -38.67 -10.74 26.16
CA ALA A 446 -39.24 -9.58 25.46
C ALA A 446 -38.82 -8.22 26.05
N ALA A 447 -38.55 -8.15 27.36
CA ALA A 447 -37.98 -6.96 27.99
C ALA A 447 -36.48 -6.81 27.66
N PHE A 448 -35.70 -7.88 27.81
CA PHE A 448 -34.25 -7.89 27.51
C PHE A 448 -33.95 -7.55 26.05
N ASN A 449 -34.64 -8.18 25.10
CA ASN A 449 -34.48 -7.91 23.66
C ASN A 449 -34.78 -6.46 23.27
N LYS A 450 -35.60 -5.75 24.07
CA LYS A 450 -35.90 -4.33 23.86
C LYS A 450 -34.76 -3.40 24.30
N GLU A 451 -33.91 -3.87 25.22
CA GLU A 451 -32.76 -3.10 25.74
C GLU A 451 -31.48 -3.31 24.90
N ILE A 452 -31.28 -4.51 24.33
CA ILE A 452 -30.10 -4.85 23.51
C ILE A 452 -29.78 -3.82 22.40
N PRO A 453 -30.73 -3.33 21.58
CA PRO A 453 -30.45 -2.30 20.58
C PRO A 453 -29.92 -0.99 21.18
N GLY A 454 -30.31 -0.63 22.41
CA GLY A 454 -29.78 0.52 23.11
C GLY A 454 -28.34 0.30 23.59
N VAL A 455 -28.04 -0.88 24.14
CA VAL A 455 -26.71 -1.29 24.61
C VAL A 455 -25.71 -1.30 23.44
N VAL A 456 -26.10 -1.84 22.29
CA VAL A 456 -25.26 -1.86 21.08
C VAL A 456 -25.13 -0.46 20.47
N ALA A 457 -26.23 0.27 20.29
CA ALA A 457 -26.19 1.60 19.66
C ALA A 457 -25.36 2.63 20.46
N GLN A 458 -25.23 2.46 21.78
CA GLN A 458 -24.30 3.26 22.59
C GLN A 458 -22.85 3.11 22.12
N ARG A 459 -22.43 1.89 21.79
CA ARG A 459 -21.04 1.51 21.46
C ARG A 459 -20.73 1.73 19.99
N ALA A 460 -21.68 1.43 19.10
CA ALA A 460 -21.58 1.79 17.68
C ALA A 460 -21.43 3.32 17.48
N ARG A 461 -22.14 4.13 18.28
CA ARG A 461 -21.97 5.61 18.29
C ARG A 461 -20.62 6.09 18.83
N ALA A 462 -19.87 5.23 19.52
CA ALA A 462 -18.50 5.48 19.96
C ALA A 462 -17.45 4.92 18.95
N GLY A 463 -17.88 4.52 17.74
CA GLY A 463 -17.00 4.03 16.68
C GLY A 463 -16.56 2.57 16.83
N LYS A 464 -17.15 1.78 17.73
CA LYS A 464 -16.84 0.36 17.88
C LYS A 464 -17.56 -0.50 16.84
N HIS A 465 -16.88 -1.53 16.33
CA HIS A 465 -17.41 -2.54 15.41
C HIS A 465 -18.40 -3.48 16.12
N VAL A 466 -19.61 -3.01 16.38
CA VAL A 466 -20.66 -3.79 17.07
C VAL A 466 -22.04 -3.54 16.46
N ALA A 467 -22.75 -4.63 16.15
CA ALA A 467 -24.08 -4.60 15.54
C ALA A 467 -25.07 -5.52 16.27
N VAL A 468 -26.36 -5.23 16.09
CA VAL A 468 -27.46 -6.08 16.56
C VAL A 468 -27.76 -7.12 15.50
N VAL A 469 -27.94 -8.38 15.89
CA VAL A 469 -28.45 -9.46 15.05
C VAL A 469 -29.86 -9.81 15.51
N ASP A 470 -30.88 -9.53 14.69
CA ASP A 470 -32.26 -9.80 15.09
C ASP A 470 -32.66 -11.25 14.81
N MET A 471 -33.01 -11.99 15.87
CA MET A 471 -33.52 -13.35 15.83
C MET A 471 -35.04 -13.43 15.74
N GLY A 472 -35.74 -12.30 15.49
CA GLY A 472 -37.20 -12.20 15.43
C GLY A 472 -37.92 -13.12 14.41
N GLU A 473 -37.20 -13.68 13.43
CA GLU A 473 -37.73 -14.71 12.53
C GLU A 473 -37.92 -16.08 13.22
N VAL A 474 -37.22 -16.38 14.31
CA VAL A 474 -37.36 -17.64 15.07
C VAL A 474 -38.68 -17.62 15.84
N THR A 475 -39.55 -18.63 15.66
CA THR A 475 -40.84 -18.71 16.36
C THR A 475 -40.91 -19.88 17.35
N THR A 476 -41.99 -19.98 18.13
CA THR A 476 -42.24 -21.09 19.07
C THR A 476 -42.40 -22.47 18.40
N ASP A 477 -42.61 -22.49 17.07
CA ASP A 477 -42.66 -23.71 16.25
C ASP A 477 -41.25 -24.20 15.87
N ASP A 478 -40.26 -23.30 15.93
CA ASP A 478 -38.84 -23.55 15.63
C ASP A 478 -38.05 -23.99 16.88
N LEU A 479 -38.76 -24.36 17.96
CA LEU A 479 -38.19 -24.85 19.23
C LEU A 479 -38.28 -26.38 19.36
N ALA A 480 -37.35 -26.96 20.11
CA ALA A 480 -37.32 -28.37 20.47
C ALA A 480 -38.47 -28.76 21.44
N ASP A 481 -38.56 -30.03 21.82
CA ASP A 481 -39.60 -30.54 22.74
C ASP A 481 -39.51 -29.92 24.14
N ASP A 482 -38.35 -29.38 24.54
CA ASP A 482 -38.18 -28.63 25.79
C ASP A 482 -38.90 -27.27 25.81
N GLY A 483 -39.30 -26.74 24.65
CA GLY A 483 -39.95 -25.44 24.50
C GLY A 483 -39.06 -24.25 24.88
N LEU A 484 -37.74 -24.45 24.95
CA LEU A 484 -36.75 -23.50 25.46
C LEU A 484 -35.65 -23.26 24.43
N ASN A 485 -35.14 -24.32 23.79
CA ASN A 485 -34.03 -24.25 22.84
C ASN A 485 -34.52 -24.38 21.39
N PRO A 486 -33.85 -23.75 20.41
CA PRO A 486 -34.15 -23.96 19.00
C PRO A 486 -34.00 -25.43 18.60
N ASN A 487 -34.87 -25.89 17.71
CA ASN A 487 -34.63 -27.10 16.92
C ASN A 487 -33.80 -26.75 15.68
N ASP A 488 -33.45 -27.74 14.86
CA ASP A 488 -32.60 -27.56 13.67
C ASP A 488 -33.08 -26.43 12.73
N ARG A 489 -34.40 -26.26 12.56
CA ARG A 489 -34.99 -25.18 11.74
C ARG A 489 -34.83 -23.80 12.39
N GLY A 490 -34.92 -23.72 13.72
CA GLY A 490 -34.63 -22.49 14.46
C GLY A 490 -33.16 -22.12 14.35
N TYR A 491 -32.26 -23.10 14.43
CA TYR A 491 -30.83 -22.89 14.20
C TYR A 491 -30.50 -22.51 12.75
N THR A 492 -31.24 -22.97 11.74
CA THR A 492 -31.14 -22.46 10.37
C THR A 492 -31.41 -20.95 10.29
N LYS A 493 -32.49 -20.48 10.94
CA LYS A 493 -32.84 -19.05 10.97
C LYS A 493 -31.81 -18.21 11.73
N MET A 494 -31.27 -18.73 12.85
CA MET A 494 -30.18 -18.07 13.57
C MET A 494 -28.90 -17.98 12.71
N ALA A 495 -28.59 -19.02 11.94
CA ALA A 495 -27.48 -19.00 10.99
C ALA A 495 -27.71 -17.97 9.87
N GLU A 496 -28.95 -17.84 9.35
CA GLU A 496 -29.31 -16.83 8.34
C GLU A 496 -29.16 -15.39 8.85
N ALA A 497 -29.52 -15.13 10.11
CA ALA A 497 -29.35 -13.82 10.73
C ALA A 497 -27.86 -13.49 10.98
N PHE A 498 -27.07 -14.44 11.48
CA PHE A 498 -25.63 -14.25 11.68
C PHE A 498 -24.85 -14.14 10.35
N ASP A 499 -25.20 -14.92 9.33
CA ASP A 499 -24.65 -14.83 7.96
C ASP A 499 -24.83 -13.43 7.37
N ALA A 500 -26.05 -12.90 7.42
CA ALA A 500 -26.35 -11.55 6.94
C ALA A 500 -25.59 -10.46 7.73
N ALA A 501 -25.39 -10.66 9.04
CA ALA A 501 -24.65 -9.75 9.90
C ALA A 501 -23.12 -9.79 9.63
N ILE A 502 -22.54 -10.98 9.42
CA ILE A 502 -21.14 -11.16 9.00
C ILE A 502 -20.90 -10.49 7.65
N ALA A 503 -21.76 -10.77 6.66
CA ALA A 503 -21.62 -10.17 5.33
C ALA A 503 -21.80 -8.63 5.37
N THR A 504 -22.67 -8.10 6.24
CA THR A 504 -22.79 -6.65 6.47
C THR A 504 -21.50 -6.09 7.09
N ALA A 505 -20.97 -6.71 8.16
CA ALA A 505 -19.73 -6.27 8.81
C ALA A 505 -18.49 -6.36 7.90
N SER A 506 -18.46 -7.31 6.96
CA SER A 506 -17.42 -7.35 5.92
C SER A 506 -17.57 -6.22 4.89
N VAL A 507 -18.79 -5.86 4.48
CA VAL A 507 -19.04 -4.69 3.60
C VAL A 507 -18.72 -3.36 4.28
N GLU A 508 -18.82 -3.30 5.62
CA GLU A 508 -18.35 -2.16 6.43
C GLU A 508 -16.82 -2.15 6.67
N ASN A 509 -16.08 -3.18 6.20
CA ASN A 509 -14.66 -3.42 6.50
C ASN A 509 -14.35 -3.54 8.01
N TRP A 510 -15.31 -4.00 8.82
CA TRP A 510 -15.12 -4.28 10.25
C TRP A 510 -14.40 -5.61 10.50
N ILE A 511 -14.47 -6.53 9.53
CA ILE A 511 -13.86 -7.85 9.58
C ILE A 511 -12.58 -7.80 8.75
N VAL A 512 -11.43 -7.92 9.41
CA VAL A 512 -10.11 -8.08 8.78
C VAL A 512 -9.63 -9.51 9.04
N GLY A 513 -9.14 -10.21 8.01
CA GLY A 513 -8.80 -11.63 8.08
C GLY A 513 -7.58 -11.96 8.94
N PRO A 514 -7.53 -13.14 9.62
CA PRO A 514 -6.33 -13.69 10.26
C PRO A 514 -5.33 -14.22 9.19
N GLY A 515 -4.84 -13.29 8.37
CA GLY A 515 -4.01 -13.57 7.19
C GLY A 515 -3.95 -12.35 6.27
N ASP A 516 -5.12 -11.75 6.01
CA ASP A 516 -5.31 -10.47 5.32
C ASP A 516 -5.17 -9.25 6.27
N GLU A 517 -4.36 -9.37 7.35
CA GLU A 517 -3.88 -8.16 8.03
C GLU A 517 -3.07 -7.34 7.02
N GLN A 518 -3.57 -6.15 6.66
CA GLN A 518 -2.74 -5.13 6.02
C GLN A 518 -1.54 -4.88 6.92
N ARG A 519 -0.40 -5.45 6.52
CA ARG A 519 0.92 -5.18 7.10
C ARG A 519 1.25 -3.73 6.78
N TYR A 520 0.75 -2.82 7.60
CA TYR A 520 1.00 -1.39 7.47
C TYR A 520 2.50 -1.15 7.62
N ALA A 521 3.21 -1.19 6.51
CA ALA A 521 4.62 -0.92 6.49
C ALA A 521 4.81 0.57 6.83
N TYR A 522 5.34 0.84 8.02
CA TYR A 522 5.49 2.18 8.58
C TYR A 522 6.64 2.89 7.87
N ARG A 523 6.32 3.51 6.73
CA ARG A 523 7.22 4.39 5.98
C ARG A 523 7.29 5.72 6.71
N ALA A 524 8.09 5.76 7.77
CA ALA A 524 8.05 6.78 8.80
C ALA A 524 9.10 7.88 8.56
N MET A 525 8.68 9.14 8.57
CA MET A 525 9.58 10.30 8.45
C MET A 525 9.52 11.17 9.72
N PRO A 526 10.58 11.16 10.55
CA PRO A 526 10.80 12.18 11.55
C PRO A 526 11.19 13.51 10.88
N LEU A 527 10.29 14.48 10.87
CA LEU A 527 10.44 15.80 10.23
C LEU A 527 10.52 16.90 11.29
N GLY A 528 11.50 17.79 11.22
CA GLY A 528 11.56 18.90 12.18
C GLY A 528 12.90 19.58 12.36
N SER A 529 13.19 19.98 13.60
CA SER A 529 14.36 20.78 13.98
C SER A 529 15.45 19.95 14.69
N SER A 530 16.27 20.55 15.56
CA SER A 530 17.36 19.85 16.26
C SER A 530 16.87 18.74 17.21
N THR A 531 15.66 18.89 17.78
CA THR A 531 14.99 17.82 18.53
C THR A 531 14.77 16.57 17.66
N THR A 532 14.28 16.74 16.43
CA THR A 532 14.10 15.64 15.47
C THR A 532 15.42 15.06 14.96
N TYR A 533 16.46 15.90 14.85
CA TYR A 533 17.83 15.48 14.52
C TYR A 533 18.49 14.68 15.66
N GLY A 534 18.01 14.78 16.91
CA GLY A 534 18.60 14.11 18.07
C GLY A 534 19.82 14.84 18.64
N GLU A 535 19.89 16.17 18.50
CA GLU A 535 21.02 16.95 19.01
C GLU A 535 21.15 16.82 20.54
N LYS A 536 22.38 16.62 21.03
CA LYS A 536 22.75 16.36 22.44
C LYS A 536 22.39 14.97 23.00
N SER A 537 21.64 14.14 22.27
CA SER A 537 21.47 12.73 22.65
C SER A 537 22.80 11.97 22.57
N SER A 538 23.03 11.01 23.48
CA SER A 538 24.35 10.37 23.66
C SER A 538 24.78 9.40 22.54
N ASP A 539 23.82 8.99 21.70
CA ASP A 539 24.02 8.19 20.49
C ASP A 539 23.71 8.94 19.18
N GLY A 540 23.08 10.12 19.26
CA GLY A 540 22.59 10.92 18.12
C GLY A 540 21.26 10.43 17.51
N ASN A 541 20.59 9.45 18.12
CA ASN A 541 19.28 8.94 17.71
C ASN A 541 18.15 9.88 18.15
N GLY A 542 18.27 10.50 19.32
CA GLY A 542 17.17 11.21 19.95
C GLY A 542 15.96 10.27 20.11
N TYR A 543 14.75 10.76 19.82
CA TYR A 543 13.53 9.95 20.00
C TYR A 543 13.33 8.83 18.95
N ARG A 544 14.18 8.76 17.92
CA ARG A 544 13.91 7.96 16.71
C ARG A 544 14.03 6.45 16.92
N ASP A 545 14.89 5.99 17.82
CA ASP A 545 15.07 4.56 18.11
C ASP A 545 13.84 3.99 18.85
N VAL A 546 13.36 4.69 19.88
CA VAL A 546 12.09 4.38 20.57
C VAL A 546 10.89 4.47 19.62
N LEU A 547 10.92 5.35 18.62
CA LEU A 547 9.90 5.40 17.57
C LEU A 547 9.96 4.17 16.65
N ASP A 548 11.13 3.81 16.09
CA ASP A 548 11.29 2.64 15.20
C ASP A 548 10.85 1.36 15.92
N GLN A 549 11.35 1.12 17.14
CA GLN A 549 10.96 -0.02 17.98
C GLN A 549 9.46 -0.03 18.33
N GLY A 550 8.88 1.13 18.63
CA GLY A 550 7.47 1.23 18.99
C GLY A 550 6.52 1.08 17.80
N LEU A 551 6.87 1.62 16.63
CA LEU A 551 6.14 1.41 15.38
C LEU A 551 6.25 -0.05 14.93
N GLN A 552 7.44 -0.64 15.02
CA GLN A 552 7.69 -2.06 14.78
C GLN A 552 6.79 -2.93 15.67
N GLY A 553 6.69 -2.62 16.96
CA GLY A 553 5.78 -3.33 17.87
C GLY A 553 4.28 -3.15 17.55
N ILE A 554 3.84 -2.01 17.02
CA ILE A 554 2.45 -1.88 16.51
C ILE A 554 2.27 -2.76 15.26
N ALA A 555 3.26 -2.78 14.38
CA ALA A 555 3.24 -3.57 13.16
C ALA A 555 3.25 -5.08 13.42
N GLU A 556 3.98 -5.56 14.42
CA GLU A 556 3.95 -6.95 14.88
C GLU A 556 2.56 -7.35 15.40
N ARG A 557 1.85 -6.42 16.06
CA ARG A 557 0.42 -6.55 16.41
C ARG A 557 -0.54 -6.37 15.21
N ASN A 558 -0.01 -6.06 14.02
CA ASN A 558 -0.69 -6.02 12.72
C ASN A 558 -0.14 -7.07 11.73
N GLY A 559 0.57 -8.10 12.21
CA GLY A 559 1.08 -9.20 11.39
C GLY A 559 1.13 -10.52 12.16
N GLY A 560 0.14 -10.71 13.04
CA GLY A 560 0.28 -11.39 14.33
C GLY A 560 -0.22 -12.83 14.43
N GLU A 561 -0.46 -13.53 13.32
CA GLU A 561 -0.39 -15.01 13.22
C GLU A 561 -0.60 -15.54 11.79
N THR A 562 0.43 -16.17 11.19
CA THR A 562 0.26 -17.00 9.97
C THR A 562 0.34 -18.49 10.30
N GLY A 563 -0.71 -19.01 10.95
CA GLY A 563 -1.13 -20.42 10.87
C GLY A 563 -0.55 -21.46 11.84
N GLU A 564 -1.19 -21.66 13.00
CA GLU A 564 -1.20 -22.96 13.70
C GLU A 564 -2.39 -23.81 13.18
N GLY A 565 -2.22 -24.52 12.06
CA GLY A 565 -3.28 -25.40 11.53
C GLY A 565 -2.82 -26.55 10.63
N GLY A 566 -1.80 -26.32 9.80
CA GLY A 566 -1.26 -27.31 8.86
C GLY A 566 0.00 -28.03 9.36
N ALA A 567 -0.16 -29.15 10.07
CA ALA A 567 0.87 -30.16 10.38
C ALA A 567 2.25 -29.62 10.88
N LYS A 568 2.45 -29.61 12.21
CA LYS A 568 3.71 -29.15 12.85
C LYS A 568 4.94 -29.95 12.43
N VAL A 569 5.67 -29.46 11.43
CA VAL A 569 7.11 -29.72 11.30
C VAL A 569 7.83 -28.86 12.33
N LYS A 570 8.57 -29.47 13.26
CA LYS A 570 9.48 -28.73 14.12
C LYS A 570 10.65 -28.20 13.29
N LEU A 571 10.60 -26.92 12.94
CA LEU A 571 11.82 -26.13 12.84
C LEU A 571 12.23 -25.71 14.26
N MET A 572 13.54 -25.76 14.53
CA MET A 572 14.08 -25.49 15.87
C MET A 572 14.63 -24.07 15.89
N ASN A 573 14.00 -23.21 16.71
CA ASN A 573 14.42 -21.86 17.11
C ASN A 573 15.25 -21.05 16.10
N ASP A 574 14.59 -20.14 15.36
CA ASP A 574 14.85 -18.71 15.60
C ASP A 574 13.60 -17.87 15.21
N THR A 575 13.49 -16.67 15.77
CA THR A 575 12.49 -15.66 15.37
C THR A 575 13.16 -14.67 14.42
N ASP A 576 12.97 -14.86 13.11
CA ASP A 576 13.62 -14.05 12.07
C ASP A 576 12.96 -12.66 12.00
N ASP A 577 13.34 -11.78 12.94
CA ASP A 577 12.79 -10.44 13.21
C ASP A 577 12.89 -9.53 11.98
N THR A 578 11.95 -9.70 11.06
CA THR A 578 12.00 -9.03 9.77
C THR A 578 11.03 -7.85 9.76
N PRO A 579 11.53 -6.60 9.65
CA PRO A 579 10.83 -5.44 10.18
C PRO A 579 9.83 -4.84 9.21
N GLN A 580 8.79 -4.25 9.80
CA GLN A 580 7.67 -3.62 9.11
C GLN A 580 7.75 -2.08 9.14
N VAL A 581 8.84 -1.50 9.67
CA VAL A 581 9.13 -0.06 9.55
C VAL A 581 10.11 0.16 8.39
N ASP A 582 10.06 1.32 7.75
CA ASP A 582 11.13 1.87 6.90
C ASP A 582 11.26 3.35 7.25
N MET A 583 12.34 3.73 7.94
CA MET A 583 12.58 5.14 8.26
C MET A 583 13.04 5.85 6.99
N VAL A 584 12.54 7.07 6.73
CA VAL A 584 12.81 7.79 5.47
C VAL A 584 13.07 9.29 5.67
N GLY A 585 13.96 9.82 4.84
CA GLY A 585 14.33 11.23 4.79
C GLY A 585 15.70 11.43 4.13
N SER A 586 16.16 12.68 4.05
CA SER A 586 17.44 13.05 3.41
C SER A 586 18.61 13.22 4.40
N VAL A 587 18.37 13.00 5.70
CA VAL A 587 19.36 13.15 6.77
C VAL A 587 19.64 11.78 7.41
N ARG A 588 20.91 11.43 7.58
CA ARG A 588 21.36 10.24 8.31
C ARG A 588 22.26 10.64 9.47
N VAL A 589 21.78 10.41 10.70
CA VAL A 589 22.52 10.68 11.94
C VAL A 589 22.06 9.71 13.04
N GLY A 590 22.94 9.42 13.99
CA GLY A 590 22.69 8.44 15.04
C GLY A 590 23.35 7.08 14.79
N ARG A 591 23.15 6.16 15.74
CA ARG A 591 23.69 4.79 15.75
C ARG A 591 22.62 3.71 15.50
N MET A 592 21.33 4.04 15.50
CA MET A 592 20.26 3.10 15.19
C MET A 592 20.42 2.53 13.77
N ALA A 593 19.92 1.31 13.56
CA ALA A 593 20.08 0.59 12.29
C ALA A 593 19.44 1.33 11.11
N ASP A 594 18.24 1.91 11.30
CA ASP A 594 17.56 2.71 10.28
C ASP A 594 17.53 4.22 10.62
N ARG A 595 18.70 4.82 10.52
CA ARG A 595 19.01 6.22 10.90
C ARG A 595 18.49 7.32 9.96
N ASP A 596 17.62 6.99 9.01
CA ASP A 596 16.99 7.93 8.06
C ASP A 596 16.01 8.89 8.77
N ASN A 597 16.11 10.19 8.48
CA ASN A 597 15.21 11.22 9.02
C ASN A 597 15.27 12.53 8.19
N GLU A 598 14.47 13.52 8.59
CA GLU A 598 14.38 14.85 7.98
C GLU A 598 14.44 15.95 9.07
N GLY A 599 15.31 15.75 10.07
CA GLY A 599 15.59 16.73 11.13
C GLY A 599 16.64 17.76 10.72
N TRP A 600 16.35 19.05 10.90
CA TRP A 600 17.22 20.15 10.47
C TRP A 600 17.57 21.12 11.63
N PRO A 601 18.75 20.95 12.27
CA PRO A 601 19.22 21.86 13.33
C PRO A 601 19.26 23.34 12.90
N GLY A 602 18.94 24.22 13.84
CA GLY A 602 18.90 25.68 13.65
C GLY A 602 17.76 26.23 12.78
N ARG A 603 16.99 25.38 12.07
CA ARG A 603 15.92 25.80 11.15
C ARG A 603 14.61 26.16 11.84
N ARG A 604 13.95 27.20 11.32
CA ARG A 604 12.60 27.66 11.66
C ARG A 604 11.54 26.93 10.84
N ILE A 605 10.26 27.04 11.22
CA ILE A 605 9.15 26.30 10.58
C ILE A 605 9.12 26.45 9.06
N HIS A 606 9.32 27.66 8.51
CA HIS A 606 9.30 27.87 7.06
C HIS A 606 10.51 27.24 6.34
N GLU A 607 11.68 27.22 6.97
CA GLU A 607 12.87 26.57 6.40
C GLU A 607 12.78 25.03 6.45
N ILE A 608 11.98 24.50 7.39
CA ILE A 608 11.60 23.08 7.43
C ILE A 608 10.59 22.78 6.30
N ALA A 609 9.69 23.70 5.96
CA ALA A 609 8.81 23.58 4.80
C ALA A 609 9.57 23.64 3.46
N ASP A 610 10.57 24.53 3.33
CA ASP A 610 11.48 24.54 2.17
C ASP A 610 12.17 23.18 1.95
N LYS A 611 12.41 22.43 3.02
CA LYS A 611 12.96 21.06 2.98
C LYS A 611 11.90 20.01 2.63
N ALA A 612 10.78 20.00 3.36
CA ALA A 612 9.64 19.11 3.13
C ALA A 612 9.14 19.15 1.67
N THR A 613 9.25 20.31 1.01
CA THR A 613 8.92 20.55 -0.40
C THR A 613 9.51 19.53 -1.37
N CYS A 614 10.70 19.00 -1.06
CA CYS A 614 11.30 17.90 -1.80
C CYS A 614 11.11 16.56 -1.08
N SER A 615 11.46 16.48 0.21
CA SER A 615 11.56 15.20 0.91
C SER A 615 10.23 14.48 1.10
N VAL A 616 9.12 15.17 1.33
CA VAL A 616 7.80 14.54 1.48
C VAL A 616 7.34 13.93 0.15
N LYS A 617 7.40 14.70 -0.94
CA LYS A 617 7.05 14.22 -2.30
C LYS A 617 7.91 13.04 -2.71
N LEU A 618 9.22 13.15 -2.50
CA LEU A 618 10.17 12.12 -2.88
C LEU A 618 9.98 10.86 -2.04
N TYR A 619 10.02 10.95 -0.71
CA TYR A 619 10.06 9.75 0.13
C TYR A 619 8.68 9.15 0.45
N LYS A 620 7.58 9.89 0.20
CA LYS A 620 6.17 9.45 0.36
C LYS A 620 5.89 8.68 1.67
N PRO A 621 6.19 9.27 2.84
CA PRO A 621 5.91 8.61 4.11
C PRO A 621 4.40 8.44 4.34
N ASN A 622 3.95 7.32 4.92
CA ASN A 622 2.57 7.19 5.42
C ASN A 622 2.43 7.68 6.87
N VAL A 623 3.53 7.86 7.61
CA VAL A 623 3.54 8.48 8.94
C VAL A 623 4.64 9.53 9.03
N ILE A 624 4.29 10.75 9.43
CA ILE A 624 5.24 11.80 9.81
C ILE A 624 5.13 12.07 11.31
N THR A 625 6.28 12.17 12.00
CA THR A 625 6.35 12.80 13.32
C THR A 625 6.95 14.21 13.17
N LEU A 626 6.24 15.23 13.64
CA LEU A 626 6.55 16.64 13.38
C LEU A 626 6.86 17.41 14.68
N ILE A 627 8.10 17.92 14.81
CA ILE A 627 8.51 18.87 15.85
C ILE A 627 9.20 20.10 15.22
N ALA A 628 8.41 21.16 15.03
CA ALA A 628 8.86 22.43 14.44
C ALA A 628 8.46 23.63 15.31
N GLY A 629 9.25 24.70 15.27
CA GLY A 629 9.00 25.95 15.99
C GLY A 629 10.01 26.32 17.08
N GLY A 630 10.88 25.39 17.50
CA GLY A 630 11.83 25.68 18.60
C GLY A 630 12.79 26.83 18.29
N ASN A 631 13.22 26.95 17.03
CA ASN A 631 14.05 28.06 16.55
C ASN A 631 13.25 29.35 16.30
N ASP A 632 11.96 29.27 16.01
CA ASP A 632 11.08 30.43 16.00
C ASP A 632 10.94 30.99 17.44
N VAL A 633 10.75 30.11 18.42
CA VAL A 633 10.67 30.43 19.85
C VAL A 633 11.97 31.02 20.39
N ASN A 634 13.11 30.35 20.23
CA ASN A 634 14.38 30.80 20.82
C ASN A 634 14.88 32.13 20.20
N GLN A 635 14.70 32.34 18.90
CA GLN A 635 15.05 33.60 18.21
C GLN A 635 13.96 34.68 18.26
N ASN A 636 12.80 34.40 18.87
CA ASN A 636 11.63 35.29 18.88
C ASN A 636 11.18 35.73 17.47
N TYR A 637 11.21 34.81 16.51
CA TYR A 637 10.96 35.10 15.11
C TYR A 637 9.46 35.10 14.80
N GLN A 638 8.86 36.29 14.70
CA GLN A 638 7.49 36.49 14.20
C GLN A 638 6.46 35.54 14.83
N MET A 639 6.43 35.48 16.17
CA MET A 639 5.65 34.47 16.92
C MET A 639 4.15 34.53 16.63
N ASP A 640 3.59 35.72 16.41
CA ASP A 640 2.17 35.94 16.05
C ASP A 640 1.76 35.18 14.78
N GLY A 641 2.71 34.91 13.87
CA GLY A 641 2.51 34.11 12.66
C GLY A 641 3.01 32.67 12.75
N ALA A 642 3.58 32.22 13.88
CA ALA A 642 4.21 30.91 13.98
C ALA A 642 3.23 29.76 13.77
N ILE A 643 2.02 29.85 14.34
CA ILE A 643 0.98 28.81 14.19
C ILE A 643 0.51 28.70 12.73
N GLY A 644 0.41 29.82 12.00
CA GLY A 644 0.08 29.83 10.58
C GLY A 644 1.19 29.27 9.68
N ARG A 645 2.46 29.39 10.09
CA ARG A 645 3.58 28.69 9.44
C ARG A 645 3.50 27.18 9.65
N LEU A 646 3.14 26.72 10.86
CA LEU A 646 2.96 25.30 11.15
C LEU A 646 1.76 24.72 10.39
N GLU A 647 0.64 25.44 10.33
CA GLU A 647 -0.52 25.10 9.49
C GLU A 647 -0.14 24.95 8.02
N SER A 648 0.63 25.90 7.49
CA SER A 648 1.09 25.86 6.09
C SER A 648 1.94 24.63 5.81
N LEU A 649 2.79 24.22 6.75
CA LEU A 649 3.61 23.00 6.65
C LEU A 649 2.74 21.73 6.69
N ILE A 650 1.76 21.62 7.60
CA ILE A 650 0.87 20.44 7.68
C ILE A 650 0.00 20.32 6.42
N ARG A 651 -0.56 21.42 5.94
CA ARG A 651 -1.34 21.46 4.67
C ARG A 651 -0.46 21.14 3.45
N GLN A 652 0.80 21.55 3.47
CA GLN A 652 1.76 21.16 2.44
C GLN A 652 2.01 19.65 2.48
N ILE A 653 2.30 19.07 3.64
CA ILE A 653 2.54 17.64 3.82
C ILE A 653 1.37 16.83 3.25
N SER A 654 0.14 17.13 3.70
CA SER A 654 -1.09 16.43 3.28
C SER A 654 -1.44 16.56 1.79
N LYS A 655 -0.77 17.46 1.06
CA LYS A 655 -0.89 17.63 -0.40
C LYS A 655 0.28 16.98 -1.13
N ASP A 656 1.48 17.05 -0.56
CA ASP A 656 2.71 16.50 -1.14
C ASP A 656 2.77 14.97 -0.97
N ALA A 657 2.03 14.40 -0.01
CA ALA A 657 1.70 12.98 0.11
C ALA A 657 0.30 12.82 0.76
N GLU A 658 -0.69 12.41 -0.04
CA GLU A 658 -2.12 12.44 0.36
C GLU A 658 -2.52 11.34 1.35
N SER A 659 -1.74 10.24 1.48
CA SER A 659 -2.02 9.14 2.42
C SER A 659 -1.35 9.29 3.79
N THR A 660 -0.60 10.37 4.02
CA THR A 660 0.22 10.56 5.23
C THR A 660 -0.60 10.94 6.46
N LEU A 661 -0.46 10.17 7.54
CA LEU A 661 -0.79 10.63 8.90
C LEU A 661 0.30 11.57 9.42
N VAL A 662 -0.09 12.76 9.87
CA VAL A 662 0.83 13.71 10.52
C VAL A 662 0.61 13.73 12.03
N LEU A 663 1.57 13.20 12.78
CA LEU A 663 1.63 13.27 14.24
C LEU A 663 2.39 14.53 14.66
N VAL A 664 1.69 15.53 15.19
CA VAL A 664 2.24 16.86 15.48
C VAL A 664 2.39 17.07 16.98
N ALA A 665 3.61 17.30 17.45
CA ALA A 665 3.89 17.58 18.85
C ALA A 665 4.31 19.04 19.09
N GLY A 666 4.26 19.46 20.36
CA GLY A 666 4.78 20.75 20.80
C GLY A 666 6.31 20.84 20.75
N VAL A 667 6.84 22.04 20.98
CA VAL A 667 8.26 22.24 21.28
C VAL A 667 8.53 21.94 22.76
N GLN A 668 9.73 21.44 23.06
CA GLN A 668 10.14 21.14 24.44
C GLN A 668 10.16 22.39 25.35
N PRO A 669 10.05 22.23 26.69
CA PRO A 669 10.33 23.30 27.66
C PRO A 669 11.75 23.88 27.54
N TYR A 670 11.96 25.09 28.05
CA TYR A 670 13.28 25.76 28.04
C TYR A 670 13.66 26.23 29.45
N THR A 671 14.95 26.26 29.78
CA THR A 671 15.39 26.84 31.07
C THR A 671 15.48 28.37 31.04
N ASP A 672 15.51 28.99 29.85
CA ASP A 672 15.32 30.44 29.71
C ASP A 672 13.83 30.78 29.89
N PRO A 673 13.44 31.60 30.89
CA PRO A 673 12.03 31.88 31.18
C PRO A 673 11.28 32.62 30.06
N ALA A 674 11.98 33.39 29.23
CA ALA A 674 11.36 34.11 28.11
C ALA A 674 11.15 33.19 26.90
N TRP A 675 12.02 32.20 26.70
CA TRP A 675 11.85 31.16 25.67
C TRP A 675 10.73 30.21 26.09
N ASP A 676 10.71 29.76 27.35
CA ASP A 676 9.69 28.89 27.93
C ASP A 676 8.29 29.51 27.88
N ALA A 677 8.15 30.79 28.23
CA ALA A 677 6.89 31.52 28.10
C ALA A 677 6.39 31.53 26.64
N ARG A 678 7.27 31.82 25.66
CA ARG A 678 6.91 31.80 24.22
C ARG A 678 6.58 30.40 23.72
N GLY A 679 7.33 29.39 24.15
CA GLY A 679 7.09 27.98 23.82
C GLY A 679 5.73 27.50 24.31
N LYS A 680 5.37 27.83 25.57
CA LYS A 680 4.05 27.52 26.14
C LYS A 680 2.92 28.23 25.40
N THR A 681 3.07 29.51 25.07
CA THR A 681 2.08 30.25 24.27
C THR A 681 1.93 29.68 22.85
N PHE A 682 3.01 29.17 22.24
CA PHE A 682 2.95 28.50 20.93
C PHE A 682 2.27 27.12 21.02
N ASN A 683 2.72 26.26 21.93
CA ASN A 683 2.18 24.91 22.10
C ASN A 683 0.68 24.90 22.41
N ALA A 684 0.20 25.85 23.22
CA ALA A 684 -1.22 25.98 23.56
C ALA A 684 -2.15 26.22 22.35
N GLN A 685 -1.62 26.61 21.19
CA GLN A 685 -2.39 26.81 19.96
C GLN A 685 -2.43 25.56 19.06
N ILE A 686 -1.56 24.57 19.28
CA ILE A 686 -1.43 23.40 18.40
C ILE A 686 -2.65 22.47 18.45
N PRO A 687 -3.27 22.15 19.61
CA PRO A 687 -4.45 21.29 19.65
C PRO A 687 -5.62 21.83 18.81
N GLY A 688 -5.96 23.11 18.94
CA GLY A 688 -7.02 23.76 18.16
C GLY A 688 -6.66 24.03 16.68
N LEU A 689 -5.38 23.97 16.32
CA LEU A 689 -4.95 23.88 14.92
C LEU A 689 -5.23 22.47 14.36
N VAL A 690 -4.84 21.43 15.10
CA VAL A 690 -5.02 20.03 14.69
C VAL A 690 -6.49 19.65 14.60
N GLU A 691 -7.31 20.02 15.58
CA GLU A 691 -8.77 19.79 15.61
C GLU A 691 -9.43 20.35 14.35
N ARG A 692 -9.21 21.63 14.06
CA ARG A 692 -9.72 22.31 12.86
C ARG A 692 -9.21 21.69 11.55
N LEU A 693 -7.95 21.28 11.49
CA LEU A 693 -7.42 20.60 10.29
C LEU A 693 -8.06 19.21 10.11
N GLY A 694 -8.36 18.49 11.20
CA GLY A 694 -9.10 17.24 11.18
C GLY A 694 -10.54 17.41 10.69
N ASP A 695 -11.25 18.45 11.16
CA ASP A 695 -12.59 18.82 10.67
C ASP A 695 -12.59 19.17 9.17
N GLU A 696 -11.49 19.74 8.67
CA GLU A 696 -11.26 20.01 7.25
C GLU A 696 -10.83 18.76 6.43
N GLY A 697 -10.72 17.58 7.07
CA GLY A 697 -10.38 16.31 6.43
C GLY A 697 -8.88 16.03 6.27
N VAL A 698 -8.00 16.83 6.88
CA VAL A 698 -6.54 16.57 6.89
C VAL A 698 -6.23 15.46 7.89
N ASN A 699 -5.46 14.44 7.49
CA ASN A 699 -5.10 13.34 8.38
C ASN A 699 -4.00 13.73 9.39
N VAL A 700 -4.38 14.47 10.43
CA VAL A 700 -3.48 14.98 11.47
C VAL A 700 -3.95 14.60 12.87
N MET A 701 -3.01 14.37 13.79
CA MET A 701 -3.25 14.14 15.23
C MET A 701 -2.24 14.90 16.09
N TYR A 702 -2.67 15.29 17.29
CA TYR A 702 -1.85 16.04 18.24
C TYR A 702 -1.19 15.07 19.23
N VAL A 703 0.07 15.35 19.58
CA VAL A 703 0.87 14.53 20.48
C VAL A 703 1.38 15.37 21.64
N ASP A 704 0.85 15.12 22.84
CA ASP A 704 1.44 15.63 24.08
C ASP A 704 2.60 14.72 24.50
N HIS A 705 3.82 15.25 24.45
CA HIS A 705 5.05 14.57 24.85
C HIS A 705 5.32 14.66 26.37
N GLY A 706 4.50 15.36 27.16
CA GLY A 706 4.52 15.34 28.63
C GLY A 706 5.84 15.82 29.28
N LEU A 707 6.65 16.61 28.57
CA LEU A 707 8.00 16.98 29.03
C LEU A 707 7.98 18.06 30.11
N GLN A 708 8.90 17.92 31.05
CA GLN A 708 9.12 18.84 32.16
C GLN A 708 10.55 19.41 32.12
N LEU A 709 10.83 20.46 32.90
CA LEU A 709 12.17 21.07 32.96
C LEU A 709 13.26 20.11 33.48
N SER A 710 12.88 19.03 34.17
CA SER A 710 13.78 17.93 34.56
C SER A 710 14.31 17.12 33.38
N ASP A 711 13.61 17.16 32.25
CA ASP A 711 13.88 16.35 31.07
C ASP A 711 14.75 17.10 30.05
N ILE A 712 15.17 18.32 30.38
CA ILE A 712 16.00 19.20 29.55
C ILE A 712 17.45 19.13 30.02
N GLY A 713 18.37 19.00 29.06
CA GLY A 713 19.79 18.85 29.32
C GLY A 713 20.49 20.14 29.77
N PRO A 714 21.79 20.06 30.12
CA PRO A 714 22.55 21.20 30.68
C PRO A 714 22.73 22.41 29.74
N ASP A 715 22.34 22.30 28.46
CA ASP A 715 22.33 23.44 27.53
C ASP A 715 21.04 24.28 27.58
N GLY A 716 20.05 23.83 28.37
CA GLY A 716 18.81 24.55 28.64
C GLY A 716 17.77 24.52 27.52
N ASN A 717 18.02 23.74 26.46
CA ASN A 717 17.27 23.77 25.22
C ASN A 717 16.92 22.38 24.68
N HIS A 718 17.84 21.42 24.69
CA HIS A 718 17.60 20.07 24.15
C HIS A 718 17.20 19.07 25.24
N PRO A 719 16.36 18.06 24.93
CA PRO A 719 16.07 16.98 25.87
C PRO A 719 17.33 16.22 26.32
N THR A 720 17.26 15.61 27.50
CA THR A 720 18.11 14.47 27.87
C THR A 720 17.68 13.22 27.10
N ASP A 721 18.47 12.14 27.14
CA ASP A 721 18.06 10.86 26.54
C ASP A 721 16.71 10.37 27.10
N GLN A 722 16.48 10.49 28.42
CA GLN A 722 15.16 10.20 29.03
C GLN A 722 14.04 11.14 28.55
N GLY A 723 14.35 12.39 28.19
CA GLY A 723 13.42 13.29 27.53
C GLY A 723 13.12 12.89 26.09
N TYR A 724 14.10 12.34 25.38
CA TYR A 724 13.91 11.76 24.05
C TYR A 724 13.05 10.48 24.10
N ASP A 725 13.26 9.61 25.09
CA ASP A 725 12.41 8.42 25.32
C ASP A 725 10.93 8.81 25.48
N LYS A 726 10.65 9.87 26.26
CA LYS A 726 9.29 10.41 26.46
C LYS A 726 8.66 10.90 25.16
N ILE A 727 9.40 11.60 24.32
CA ILE A 727 8.92 12.03 22.99
C ILE A 727 8.60 10.80 22.12
N GLY A 728 9.49 9.81 22.09
CA GLY A 728 9.31 8.58 21.31
C GLY A 728 8.06 7.81 21.75
N ALA A 729 7.95 7.54 23.05
CA ALA A 729 6.79 6.85 23.63
C ALA A 729 5.45 7.59 23.38
N ALA A 730 5.46 8.93 23.39
CA ALA A 730 4.28 9.73 23.09
C ALA A 730 3.87 9.62 21.60
N PHE A 731 4.82 9.66 20.67
CA PHE A 731 4.53 9.42 19.25
C PHE A 731 4.04 7.99 18.99
N VAL A 732 4.63 6.99 19.65
CA VAL A 732 4.20 5.58 19.55
C VAL A 732 2.79 5.38 20.09
N LYS A 733 2.44 6.02 21.22
CA LYS A 733 1.07 6.03 21.75
C LYS A 733 0.08 6.62 20.74
N ALA A 734 0.38 7.78 20.18
CA ALA A 734 -0.47 8.42 19.17
C ALA A 734 -0.57 7.64 17.86
N ALA A 735 0.52 6.98 17.43
CA ALA A 735 0.52 6.08 16.28
C ALA A 735 -0.35 4.83 16.53
N ASN A 736 -0.32 4.26 17.73
CA ASN A 736 -1.16 3.12 18.11
C ASN A 736 -2.65 3.52 18.17
N GLU A 737 -2.95 4.72 18.69
CA GLU A 737 -4.31 5.29 18.66
C GLU A 737 -4.81 5.55 17.24
N ALA A 738 -3.95 6.03 16.34
CA ALA A 738 -4.27 6.24 14.93
C ALA A 738 -4.47 4.91 14.17
N ASN A 739 -3.63 3.91 14.46
CA ASN A 739 -3.74 2.54 13.94
C ASN A 739 -5.08 1.92 14.31
N ALA A 740 -5.49 2.04 15.58
CA ALA A 740 -6.79 1.58 16.06
C ALA A 740 -7.99 2.37 15.49
N GLN A 741 -7.76 3.51 14.82
CA GLN A 741 -8.77 4.30 14.11
C GLN A 741 -8.74 4.07 12.59
N GLY A 742 -7.92 3.14 12.07
CA GLY A 742 -7.74 2.94 10.62
C GLY A 742 -7.11 4.14 9.89
N ARG A 743 -6.42 5.03 10.63
CA ARG A 743 -5.89 6.31 10.09
C ARG A 743 -4.46 6.22 9.58
N ILE A 744 -3.82 5.07 9.69
CA ILE A 744 -2.52 4.80 9.08
C ILE A 744 -2.79 4.00 7.81
N LEU A 745 -2.57 4.65 6.67
CA LEU A 745 -2.84 4.08 5.35
C LEU A 745 -1.58 3.40 4.81
N ASP A 746 -1.74 2.55 3.79
CA ASP A 746 -0.60 1.89 3.15
C ASP A 746 0.43 2.89 2.59
N PRO A 747 1.73 2.56 2.63
CA PRO A 747 2.77 3.41 2.08
C PRO A 747 2.72 3.40 0.55
N VAL A 748 2.44 4.56 -0.03
CA VAL A 748 2.54 4.79 -1.48
C VAL A 748 4.02 4.86 -1.84
N TYR A 749 4.61 3.75 -2.25
CA TYR A 749 6.05 3.68 -2.59
C TYR A 749 6.45 4.65 -3.71
N GLN A 750 7.76 4.94 -3.76
CA GLN A 750 8.36 5.87 -4.73
C GLN A 750 8.02 5.50 -6.17
N ASP A 751 7.71 6.50 -7.00
CA ASP A 751 7.69 6.28 -8.45
C ASP A 751 9.15 6.31 -8.95
N SER A 752 9.56 5.28 -9.70
CA SER A 752 10.96 5.04 -10.10
C SER A 752 11.63 6.14 -10.91
N GLY A 753 10.86 7.08 -11.45
CA GLY A 753 11.37 8.29 -12.12
C GLY A 753 11.90 9.35 -11.15
N GLU A 754 11.56 9.27 -9.86
CA GLU A 754 11.98 10.25 -8.85
C GLU A 754 13.36 9.88 -8.28
N VAL A 755 14.30 10.81 -8.41
CA VAL A 755 15.71 10.61 -8.01
C VAL A 755 15.79 10.56 -6.49
N SER A 756 16.24 9.44 -5.92
CA SER A 756 16.39 9.26 -4.46
C SER A 756 17.38 10.19 -3.76
N ASP A 757 17.98 11.15 -4.48
CA ASP A 757 18.88 12.20 -3.99
C ASP A 757 18.45 13.62 -4.43
N ALA A 758 17.22 13.80 -4.93
CA ALA A 758 16.76 15.11 -5.44
C ALA A 758 16.84 16.23 -4.38
N CYS A 759 16.80 15.87 -3.09
CA CYS A 759 16.77 16.79 -1.96
C CYS A 759 18.15 17.14 -1.38
N GLY A 760 19.21 16.47 -1.86
CA GLY A 760 20.60 16.63 -1.40
C GLY A 760 20.84 16.00 -0.02
N ILE A 761 21.20 14.72 -0.02
CA ILE A 761 21.37 13.93 1.21
C ILE A 761 22.51 14.43 2.10
N THR A 762 22.42 14.20 3.41
CA THR A 762 23.50 14.45 4.38
C THR A 762 23.65 13.27 5.35
N ASP A 763 24.84 12.66 5.39
CA ASP A 763 25.23 11.65 6.39
C ASP A 763 26.27 12.26 7.33
N GLY A 764 26.01 12.23 8.64
CA GLY A 764 26.93 12.78 9.65
C GLY A 764 28.16 11.89 9.90
N GLY A 765 28.08 10.60 9.57
CA GLY A 765 29.06 9.58 9.94
C GLY A 765 29.14 9.32 11.46
N THR A 766 29.88 8.31 11.91
CA THR A 766 30.49 7.21 11.14
C THR A 766 29.69 5.91 11.19
N GLY A 767 28.59 5.86 11.96
CA GLY A 767 27.90 4.62 12.33
C GLY A 767 28.58 3.98 13.53
N THR A 768 29.83 3.53 13.36
CA THR A 768 30.72 3.13 14.45
C THR A 768 32.18 3.52 14.16
N ASP A 769 32.84 4.13 15.14
CA ASP A 769 34.30 4.22 15.26
C ASP A 769 34.76 3.58 16.59
N ASP A 770 34.42 2.32 16.86
CA ASP A 770 35.19 1.54 17.85
C ASP A 770 35.11 0.00 17.68
N LYS A 771 36.06 -0.52 16.92
CA LYS A 771 36.87 -1.75 17.18
C LYS A 771 36.20 -3.11 17.48
N SER A 772 34.89 -3.26 17.44
CA SER A 772 34.24 -4.58 17.42
C SER A 772 32.83 -4.54 16.83
N SER A 773 32.69 -4.74 15.52
CA SER A 773 31.46 -5.40 15.03
C SER A 773 31.55 -6.89 15.41
N LYS A 774 30.40 -7.54 15.59
CA LYS A 774 30.34 -8.87 16.22
C LYS A 774 30.05 -10.00 15.22
N LEU A 775 30.23 -9.77 13.91
CA LEU A 775 29.77 -10.62 12.79
C LEU A 775 30.12 -12.12 12.92
N GLY A 776 31.14 -12.49 13.69
CA GLY A 776 31.42 -13.86 14.12
C GLY A 776 32.89 -14.22 13.98
N THR A 777 33.28 -15.40 14.48
CA THR A 777 34.68 -15.88 14.42
C THR A 777 35.18 -16.21 13.00
N HIS A 778 34.30 -16.12 12.00
CA HIS A 778 34.58 -16.43 10.59
C HIS A 778 34.60 -15.19 9.68
N TRP A 779 34.45 -13.99 10.26
CA TRP A 779 34.50 -12.70 9.56
C TRP A 779 35.71 -11.90 10.03
N ASP A 780 36.75 -11.88 9.20
CA ASP A 780 38.06 -11.32 9.55
C ASP A 780 38.08 -9.79 9.30
N ASP A 781 37.89 -9.01 10.37
CA ASP A 781 37.74 -7.54 10.34
C ASP A 781 39.00 -6.83 9.81
N ARG A 782 38.87 -6.12 8.69
CA ARG A 782 39.95 -5.35 8.06
C ARG A 782 39.85 -3.85 8.24
N GLY A 783 38.90 -3.38 9.05
CA GLY A 783 38.68 -1.97 9.30
C GLY A 783 38.20 -1.19 8.08
N VAL A 784 38.40 0.13 8.12
CA VAL A 784 38.13 1.03 7.01
C VAL A 784 39.18 0.85 5.91
N ILE A 785 38.81 0.16 4.84
CA ILE A 785 39.68 -0.08 3.66
C ILE A 785 39.66 1.11 2.67
N GLN A 786 38.58 1.91 2.67
CA GLN A 786 38.47 3.17 1.92
C GLN A 786 38.00 4.29 2.86
N ALA A 787 38.86 5.26 3.13
CA ALA A 787 38.60 6.38 4.03
C ALA A 787 38.30 7.71 3.31
N LYS A 788 38.40 7.76 1.98
CA LYS A 788 38.12 8.98 1.20
C LYS A 788 36.61 9.25 1.18
N GLN A 789 36.21 10.39 1.73
CA GLN A 789 34.83 10.87 1.63
C GLN A 789 34.56 11.51 0.27
N PHE A 790 33.38 11.21 -0.27
CA PHE A 790 32.78 11.74 -1.50
C PHE A 790 31.48 12.49 -1.16
N PRO A 791 30.95 13.32 -2.08
CA PRO A 791 29.60 13.87 -1.94
C PRO A 791 28.56 12.76 -1.74
N SER A 792 27.59 12.99 -0.87
CA SER A 792 26.42 12.12 -0.63
C SER A 792 25.61 11.80 -1.88
N THR A 793 25.68 12.68 -2.89
CA THR A 793 25.04 12.51 -4.20
C THR A 793 25.77 11.54 -5.14
N ASP A 794 26.96 11.07 -4.76
CA ASP A 794 27.68 10.05 -5.51
C ASP A 794 27.12 8.66 -5.13
N ARG A 795 27.38 7.63 -5.95
CA ARG A 795 26.97 6.24 -5.70
C ARG A 795 28.15 5.28 -5.89
N PHE A 796 28.12 4.16 -5.17
CA PHE A 796 29.29 3.30 -4.95
C PHE A 796 28.97 1.82 -5.22
N TRP A 797 29.87 1.16 -5.94
CA TRP A 797 29.82 -0.27 -6.23
C TRP A 797 31.20 -0.91 -6.02
N MET A 798 31.21 -2.19 -5.68
CA MET A 798 32.39 -3.05 -5.74
C MET A 798 32.27 -3.96 -6.95
N VAL A 799 33.20 -3.87 -7.91
CA VAL A 799 33.17 -4.66 -9.16
C VAL A 799 34.60 -4.95 -9.64
N ASP A 800 34.96 -6.20 -9.97
CA ASP A 800 36.25 -6.48 -10.63
C ASP A 800 36.21 -5.92 -12.06
N ILE A 801 37.05 -4.92 -12.37
CA ILE A 801 37.13 -4.30 -13.70
C ILE A 801 38.43 -4.67 -14.45
N ASN A 802 39.24 -5.58 -13.89
CA ASN A 802 40.60 -5.88 -14.38
C ASN A 802 40.89 -7.38 -14.56
N GLN A 803 40.01 -8.27 -14.08
CA GLN A 803 40.09 -9.73 -14.10
C GLN A 803 41.16 -10.34 -13.16
N ASP A 804 41.57 -9.62 -12.10
CA ASP A 804 42.40 -10.19 -11.02
C ASP A 804 41.60 -10.69 -9.80
N ARG A 805 40.26 -10.77 -9.95
CA ARG A 805 39.24 -11.27 -9.01
C ARG A 805 38.90 -10.38 -7.83
N LYS A 806 39.67 -9.33 -7.57
CA LYS A 806 39.37 -8.40 -6.48
C LYS A 806 38.49 -7.29 -7.02
N ALA A 807 37.39 -7.03 -6.33
CA ALA A 807 36.50 -5.94 -6.71
C ALA A 807 37.18 -4.58 -6.51
N GLU A 808 37.18 -3.75 -7.57
CA GLU A 808 37.51 -2.34 -7.54
C GLU A 808 36.39 -1.53 -6.90
N PHE A 809 36.75 -0.43 -6.22
CA PHE A 809 35.78 0.55 -5.74
C PHE A 809 35.44 1.52 -6.88
N VAL A 810 34.17 1.61 -7.27
CA VAL A 810 33.68 2.45 -8.38
C VAL A 810 32.73 3.53 -7.84
N THR A 811 32.98 4.80 -8.16
CA THR A 811 32.06 5.92 -7.86
C THR A 811 31.39 6.44 -9.13
N VAL A 812 30.13 6.84 -9.04
CA VAL A 812 29.46 7.66 -10.06
C VAL A 812 28.92 8.93 -9.41
N ASP A 813 29.32 10.10 -9.91
CA ASP A 813 28.86 11.39 -9.38
C ASP A 813 27.46 11.78 -9.89
N LYS A 814 26.84 12.81 -9.30
CA LYS A 814 25.53 13.33 -9.72
C LYS A 814 25.44 13.82 -11.17
N ASN A 815 26.58 14.09 -11.81
CA ASN A 815 26.67 14.45 -13.22
C ASN A 815 26.86 13.21 -14.12
N GLN A 816 26.77 12.01 -13.54
CA GLN A 816 27.07 10.71 -14.13
C GLN A 816 28.54 10.53 -14.55
N ASN A 817 29.50 11.17 -13.87
CA ASN A 817 30.92 10.91 -14.11
C ASN A 817 31.36 9.64 -13.33
N PHE A 818 31.73 8.58 -14.06
CA PHE A 818 32.35 7.39 -13.51
C PHE A 818 33.82 7.64 -13.13
N ARG A 819 34.26 7.10 -11.99
CA ARG A 819 35.67 6.98 -11.57
C ARG A 819 35.83 5.65 -10.81
N PHE A 820 37.04 5.10 -10.78
CA PHE A 820 37.34 3.86 -10.05
C PHE A 820 38.70 3.94 -9.35
N TRP A 821 38.90 3.10 -8.34
CA TRP A 821 40.15 2.97 -7.59
C TRP A 821 40.55 1.50 -7.52
N TRP A 822 41.78 1.21 -7.95
CA TRP A 822 42.39 -0.13 -7.96
C TRP A 822 42.45 -0.74 -6.57
N ASN A 823 41.98 -1.99 -6.42
CA ASN A 823 42.05 -2.73 -5.17
C ASN A 823 43.35 -3.54 -5.10
N GLY A 824 44.28 -3.10 -4.25
CA GLY A 824 45.55 -3.81 -4.03
C GLY A 824 45.45 -5.03 -3.10
N GLY A 825 44.28 -5.30 -2.50
CA GLY A 825 44.06 -6.41 -1.56
C GLY A 825 44.68 -6.20 -0.17
N PRO A 826 44.63 -7.23 0.70
CA PRO A 826 45.20 -7.18 2.05
C PRO A 826 46.73 -7.24 2.05
N SER A 827 47.35 -6.53 3.00
CA SER A 827 48.78 -6.52 3.26
C SER A 827 49.06 -6.79 4.74
N GLY A 828 49.12 -8.08 5.11
CA GLY A 828 49.10 -8.50 6.51
C GLY A 828 47.79 -8.10 7.18
N ASN A 829 47.87 -7.30 8.25
CA ASN A 829 46.72 -6.79 9.01
C ASN A 829 46.21 -5.43 8.50
N ALA A 830 46.74 -4.90 7.40
CA ALA A 830 46.32 -3.64 6.78
C ALA A 830 45.78 -3.87 5.36
N TRP A 831 45.16 -2.86 4.75
CA TRP A 831 44.79 -2.86 3.33
C TRP A 831 45.81 -2.09 2.49
N VAL A 832 46.04 -2.49 1.23
CA VAL A 832 46.81 -1.68 0.28
C VAL A 832 45.95 -0.49 -0.16
N PRO A 833 46.39 0.78 0.04
CA PRO A 833 45.55 1.94 -0.24
C PRO A 833 45.06 2.00 -1.69
N PHE A 834 43.75 2.16 -1.86
CA PHE A 834 43.04 2.26 -3.13
C PHE A 834 43.60 3.39 -4.03
N VAL A 835 44.04 3.06 -5.25
CA VAL A 835 44.70 4.01 -6.17
C VAL A 835 43.77 4.44 -7.31
N GLU A 836 43.55 5.75 -7.45
CA GLU A 836 42.63 6.33 -8.45
C GLU A 836 43.05 6.04 -9.89
N GLY A 837 42.13 5.51 -10.69
CA GLY A 837 42.33 5.24 -12.11
C GLY A 837 42.35 6.52 -12.96
N GLN A 838 42.99 6.45 -14.13
CA GLN A 838 43.13 7.61 -15.03
C GLN A 838 41.94 7.82 -15.99
N ASN A 839 40.99 6.88 -16.04
CA ASN A 839 39.96 6.83 -17.08
C ASN A 839 38.56 7.07 -16.50
N SER A 840 38.08 8.31 -16.57
CA SER A 840 36.68 8.64 -16.27
C SER A 840 35.81 8.54 -17.52
N TYR A 841 34.63 7.92 -17.40
CA TYR A 841 33.59 7.86 -18.43
C TYR A 841 32.36 8.67 -18.00
N LYS A 842 31.44 8.94 -18.93
CA LYS A 842 30.13 9.54 -18.67
C LYS A 842 29.08 8.93 -19.61
N PRO A 843 27.96 8.38 -19.11
CA PRO A 843 26.93 7.77 -19.92
C PRO A 843 26.01 8.85 -20.51
N ARG A 844 24.97 8.41 -21.23
CA ARG A 844 23.93 9.29 -21.78
C ARG A 844 23.15 9.99 -20.66
N ALA A 845 22.68 11.20 -20.96
CA ALA A 845 21.80 11.94 -20.05
C ALA A 845 20.44 11.24 -19.95
N GLY A 846 19.98 10.99 -18.72
CA GLY A 846 18.76 10.24 -18.42
C GLY A 846 18.98 9.18 -17.34
N ALA A 847 20.20 8.63 -17.25
CA ALA A 847 20.58 7.69 -16.21
C ALA A 847 20.51 8.31 -14.80
N VAL A 848 19.79 7.66 -13.90
CA VAL A 848 19.78 7.95 -12.46
C VAL A 848 20.57 6.87 -11.71
N GLY A 849 21.26 7.22 -10.62
CA GLY A 849 22.16 6.30 -9.91
C GLY A 849 21.49 5.03 -9.33
N ASN A 850 20.16 5.02 -9.16
CA ASN A 850 19.36 3.86 -8.76
C ASN A 850 18.96 2.94 -9.95
N GLN A 851 19.09 3.41 -11.19
CA GLN A 851 18.84 2.66 -12.44
C GLN A 851 20.11 2.01 -13.00
N LEU A 852 21.29 2.56 -12.65
CA LEU A 852 22.59 2.03 -13.06
C LEU A 852 22.87 0.65 -12.44
N ARG A 853 23.33 -0.30 -13.25
CA ARG A 853 23.83 -1.61 -12.84
C ARG A 853 25.17 -1.89 -13.54
N PHE A 854 25.97 -2.72 -12.88
CA PHE A 854 27.15 -3.37 -13.44
C PHE A 854 26.92 -4.89 -13.41
N GLY A 855 27.47 -5.61 -14.38
CA GLY A 855 27.42 -7.07 -14.46
C GLY A 855 27.96 -7.57 -15.79
N ASP A 856 28.41 -8.82 -15.86
CA ASP A 856 28.88 -9.44 -17.11
C ASP A 856 27.66 -9.94 -17.91
N VAL A 857 27.25 -9.19 -18.94
CA VAL A 857 26.02 -9.50 -19.68
C VAL A 857 26.33 -10.30 -20.95
N ASP A 858 27.51 -10.13 -21.55
CA ASP A 858 27.87 -10.77 -22.82
C ASP A 858 28.79 -12.01 -22.69
N GLY A 859 29.43 -12.19 -21.52
CA GLY A 859 30.21 -13.35 -21.16
C GLY A 859 31.71 -13.25 -21.44
N ASP A 860 32.26 -12.04 -21.63
CA ASP A 860 33.71 -11.82 -21.78
C ASP A 860 34.49 -11.73 -20.45
N GLY A 861 33.76 -11.76 -19.32
CA GLY A 861 34.31 -11.70 -17.96
C GLY A 861 34.62 -10.28 -17.47
N PHE A 862 34.24 -9.22 -18.19
CA PHE A 862 34.30 -7.85 -17.71
C PHE A 862 32.89 -7.32 -17.39
N PRO A 863 32.75 -6.37 -16.45
CA PRO A 863 31.47 -5.79 -16.11
C PRO A 863 31.04 -4.73 -17.13
N ASP A 864 29.89 -4.97 -17.74
CA ASP A 864 29.19 -4.03 -18.61
C ASP A 864 28.44 -2.98 -17.80
N CYS A 865 28.20 -1.79 -18.38
CA CYS A 865 27.30 -0.79 -17.78
C CYS A 865 25.90 -0.94 -18.36
N MET A 866 24.90 -0.89 -17.48
CA MET A 866 23.49 -0.95 -17.82
C MET A 866 22.73 0.19 -17.15
N VAL A 867 21.84 0.86 -17.87
CA VAL A 867 20.80 1.73 -17.27
C VAL A 867 19.45 1.07 -17.49
N VAL A 868 18.74 0.76 -16.41
CA VAL A 868 17.54 -0.09 -16.46
C VAL A 868 16.29 0.62 -15.94
N ASP A 869 15.18 0.51 -16.69
CA ASP A 869 13.87 1.06 -16.31
C ASP A 869 12.85 -0.03 -15.89
N LEU A 870 11.72 0.39 -15.31
CA LEU A 870 10.61 -0.51 -14.95
C LEU A 870 9.88 -1.12 -16.17
N LYS A 871 10.27 -0.78 -17.40
CA LYS A 871 9.66 -1.29 -18.65
C LYS A 871 10.49 -2.40 -19.29
N GLY A 872 11.51 -2.87 -18.57
CA GLY A 872 12.47 -3.87 -19.05
C GLY A 872 13.45 -3.31 -20.10
N THR A 873 13.58 -1.99 -20.25
CA THR A 873 14.62 -1.39 -21.10
C THR A 873 15.97 -1.49 -20.40
N ILE A 874 17.01 -1.90 -21.13
CA ILE A 874 18.40 -1.86 -20.70
C ILE A 874 19.18 -1.02 -21.73
N ASP A 875 19.65 0.18 -21.40
CA ASP A 875 20.65 0.91 -22.22
C ASP A 875 22.03 0.31 -21.88
N LEU A 876 22.40 -0.76 -22.60
CA LEU A 876 23.59 -1.56 -22.36
C LEU A 876 24.78 -1.04 -23.16
N HIS A 877 25.89 -0.78 -22.48
CA HIS A 877 27.17 -0.45 -23.09
C HIS A 877 28.22 -1.41 -22.57
N THR A 878 28.67 -2.32 -23.43
CA THR A 878 29.60 -3.37 -23.00
C THR A 878 31.02 -2.83 -22.80
N TRP A 879 31.80 -3.56 -22.01
CA TRP A 879 33.24 -3.46 -22.04
C TRP A 879 33.79 -3.98 -23.38
N LYS A 880 35.11 -3.87 -23.57
CA LYS A 880 35.84 -4.57 -24.64
C LYS A 880 37.24 -4.92 -24.17
N ALA A 881 37.52 -6.21 -23.98
CA ALA A 881 38.81 -6.71 -23.50
C ALA A 881 40.02 -6.13 -24.26
N GLY A 882 40.84 -5.34 -23.55
CA GLY A 882 42.06 -4.73 -24.10
C GLY A 882 42.61 -3.64 -23.17
N ASN A 883 43.78 -3.88 -22.58
CA ASN A 883 44.39 -3.01 -21.56
C ASN A 883 45.72 -2.33 -22.00
N PRO A 884 45.70 -1.38 -22.94
CA PRO A 884 46.66 -0.29 -22.99
C PRO A 884 46.23 0.86 -22.05
N ALA A 885 47.20 1.67 -21.63
CA ALA A 885 46.92 2.89 -20.86
C ALA A 885 46.02 3.86 -21.65
N GLY A 886 44.77 4.01 -21.19
CA GLY A 886 43.75 4.88 -21.80
C GLY A 886 42.40 4.22 -22.12
N SER A 887 42.25 2.90 -21.91
CA SER A 887 40.97 2.20 -22.10
C SER A 887 39.85 2.77 -21.21
N ARG A 888 38.68 3.00 -21.80
CA ARG A 888 37.49 3.54 -21.12
C ARG A 888 36.46 2.44 -20.94
N MET A 889 35.83 2.42 -19.77
CA MET A 889 34.73 1.51 -19.46
C MET A 889 33.54 1.76 -20.39
N CYS A 890 32.74 0.73 -20.65
CA CYS A 890 31.37 0.86 -21.16
C CYS A 890 31.24 1.72 -22.44
N MET A 891 31.98 1.32 -23.47
CA MET A 891 32.16 2.12 -24.70
C MET A 891 31.39 1.57 -25.91
N GLU A 892 30.92 0.33 -25.88
CA GLU A 892 30.33 -0.35 -27.05
C GLU A 892 28.81 -0.54 -26.83
N PRO A 893 27.97 0.40 -27.29
CA PRO A 893 26.52 0.30 -27.10
C PRO A 893 25.94 -0.91 -27.83
N ARG A 894 24.95 -1.55 -27.22
CA ARG A 894 24.18 -2.66 -27.79
C ARG A 894 22.73 -2.23 -27.98
N ASP A 895 22.18 -2.51 -29.16
CA ASP A 895 20.77 -2.28 -29.47
C ASP A 895 19.91 -3.51 -29.14
N ASN A 896 18.58 -3.34 -29.07
CA ASN A 896 17.58 -4.39 -28.83
C ASN A 896 17.74 -5.15 -27.49
N THR A 897 18.26 -4.46 -26.47
CA THR A 897 18.50 -4.98 -25.11
C THR A 897 17.28 -4.71 -24.22
N HIS A 898 16.35 -5.66 -24.25
CA HIS A 898 15.07 -5.59 -23.54
C HIS A 898 14.74 -6.90 -22.82
N VAL A 899 14.10 -6.80 -21.66
CA VAL A 899 13.45 -7.90 -20.94
C VAL A 899 11.94 -7.82 -21.14
N TYR A 900 11.30 -8.97 -21.32
CA TYR A 900 9.90 -9.11 -21.73
C TYR A 900 9.18 -10.12 -20.83
N SER A 901 7.85 -10.03 -20.75
CA SER A 901 7.02 -10.82 -19.82
C SER A 901 7.08 -12.34 -20.00
N ASN A 902 7.54 -12.83 -21.17
CA ASN A 902 7.66 -14.26 -21.47
C ASN A 902 8.86 -14.54 -22.39
N GLY A 903 10.05 -14.05 -22.02
CA GLY A 903 11.23 -14.08 -22.88
C GLY A 903 10.96 -13.40 -24.23
N SER A 904 11.65 -13.82 -25.30
CA SER A 904 11.52 -13.24 -26.65
C SER A 904 10.14 -13.37 -27.32
N ALA A 905 9.14 -13.96 -26.65
CA ALA A 905 7.74 -14.02 -27.09
C ALA A 905 6.77 -13.15 -26.25
N GLY A 906 7.26 -12.43 -25.24
CA GLY A 906 6.44 -11.61 -24.34
C GLY A 906 6.19 -10.18 -24.81
N GLU A 907 5.26 -9.50 -24.13
CA GLU A 907 5.13 -8.04 -24.21
C GLU A 907 6.21 -7.36 -23.34
N ARG A 908 6.37 -6.04 -23.48
CA ARG A 908 7.27 -5.28 -22.58
C ARG A 908 6.80 -5.42 -21.14
N LEU A 909 7.75 -5.49 -20.21
CA LEU A 909 7.43 -5.50 -18.79
C LEU A 909 6.76 -4.18 -18.37
N ASN A 910 6.00 -4.26 -17.28
CA ASN A 910 5.58 -3.10 -16.49
C ASN A 910 5.76 -3.50 -15.02
N ILE A 911 6.97 -3.29 -14.52
CA ILE A 911 7.44 -3.70 -13.20
C ILE A 911 6.84 -2.75 -12.16
N ASP A 912 6.43 -3.28 -11.00
CA ASP A 912 5.97 -2.47 -9.87
C ASP A 912 7.15 -1.65 -9.28
N PRO A 913 7.02 -0.34 -9.01
CA PRO A 913 8.10 0.48 -8.48
C PRO A 913 8.73 0.00 -7.15
N SER A 914 8.00 -0.79 -6.37
CA SER A 914 8.51 -1.42 -5.14
C SER A 914 9.44 -2.63 -5.39
N THR A 915 9.49 -3.15 -6.62
CA THR A 915 10.29 -4.33 -7.00
C THR A 915 11.75 -3.95 -7.28
N LYS A 916 12.69 -4.53 -6.53
CA LYS A 916 14.13 -4.28 -6.65
C LYS A 916 14.72 -5.09 -7.83
N ILE A 917 15.13 -4.39 -8.89
CA ILE A 917 15.86 -4.98 -10.04
C ILE A 917 17.33 -5.23 -9.66
N ARG A 918 17.81 -6.47 -9.81
CA ARG A 918 19.21 -6.91 -9.61
C ARG A 918 19.73 -7.71 -10.81
N PHE A 919 21.04 -7.86 -10.87
CA PHE A 919 21.77 -8.73 -11.80
C PHE A 919 22.71 -9.60 -10.97
N ALA A 920 22.74 -10.91 -11.24
CA ALA A 920 23.68 -11.86 -10.66
C ALA A 920 23.62 -13.19 -11.42
N ASP A 921 24.75 -13.89 -11.61
CA ASP A 921 24.82 -15.23 -12.19
C ASP A 921 24.23 -16.30 -11.24
N VAL A 922 22.90 -16.45 -11.23
CA VAL A 922 22.20 -17.48 -10.46
C VAL A 922 22.18 -18.84 -11.18
N THR A 923 22.60 -18.89 -12.44
CA THR A 923 22.75 -20.14 -13.20
C THR A 923 24.15 -20.74 -13.13
N GLY A 924 25.17 -20.01 -12.69
CA GLY A 924 26.58 -20.39 -12.80
C GLY A 924 27.03 -20.57 -14.25
N GLY A 925 26.48 -19.73 -15.14
CA GLY A 925 26.68 -19.75 -16.59
C GLY A 925 27.79 -18.83 -17.11
N GLY A 926 28.43 -18.05 -16.23
CA GLY A 926 29.41 -17.03 -16.58
C GLY A 926 28.80 -15.80 -17.26
N ARG A 927 27.55 -15.46 -16.91
CA ARG A 927 26.82 -14.25 -17.32
C ARG A 927 25.78 -13.94 -16.25
N ASP A 928 25.57 -12.67 -15.95
CA ASP A 928 24.57 -12.25 -14.98
C ASP A 928 23.14 -12.38 -15.54
N ASP A 929 22.28 -12.99 -14.72
CA ASP A 929 20.85 -13.17 -14.98
C ASP A 929 20.04 -11.98 -14.45
N TYR A 930 18.90 -11.67 -15.06
CA TYR A 930 18.07 -10.52 -14.68
C TYR A 930 17.07 -10.93 -13.58
N LEU A 931 17.15 -10.29 -12.41
CA LEU A 931 16.38 -10.64 -11.22
C LEU A 931 15.40 -9.53 -10.83
N LEU A 932 14.14 -9.89 -10.64
CA LEU A 932 13.12 -9.06 -10.00
C LEU A 932 12.83 -9.59 -8.60
N ILE A 933 13.21 -8.82 -7.57
CA ILE A 933 12.96 -9.13 -6.16
C ILE A 933 11.78 -8.26 -5.70
N LYS A 934 10.64 -8.90 -5.40
CA LYS A 934 9.43 -8.23 -4.88
C LYS A 934 9.62 -7.73 -3.43
N PRO A 935 8.68 -6.92 -2.87
CA PRO A 935 8.69 -6.53 -1.46
C PRO A 935 8.58 -7.70 -0.46
N ASP A 936 7.89 -8.78 -0.83
CA ASP A 936 7.88 -10.05 -0.09
C ASP A 936 9.20 -10.85 -0.25
N GLY A 937 10.16 -10.32 -1.01
CA GLY A 937 11.44 -10.94 -1.33
C GLY A 937 11.38 -12.12 -2.28
N ALA A 938 10.20 -12.52 -2.78
CA ALA A 938 10.10 -13.54 -3.81
C ALA A 938 10.82 -13.05 -5.07
N THR A 939 11.73 -13.87 -5.59
CA THR A 939 12.59 -13.49 -6.72
C THR A 939 12.19 -14.26 -7.97
N THR A 940 11.93 -13.53 -9.05
CA THR A 940 11.75 -14.06 -10.39
C THR A 940 12.98 -13.74 -11.23
N ALA A 941 13.55 -14.76 -11.89
CA ALA A 941 14.72 -14.64 -12.75
C ALA A 941 14.38 -14.85 -14.23
N TRP A 942 15.06 -14.09 -15.08
CA TRP A 942 15.18 -14.34 -16.53
C TRP A 942 16.64 -14.69 -16.79
N TYR A 943 16.91 -15.91 -17.24
CA TYR A 943 18.29 -16.37 -17.43
C TYR A 943 18.88 -15.87 -18.74
N ASN A 944 20.15 -15.46 -18.69
CA ASN A 944 20.87 -14.81 -19.76
C ASN A 944 21.42 -15.82 -20.77
N ARG A 945 20.80 -15.90 -21.95
CA ARG A 945 21.22 -16.78 -23.05
C ARG A 945 22.20 -16.12 -24.03
N GLY A 946 22.69 -14.92 -23.71
CA GLY A 946 23.63 -14.15 -24.51
C GLY A 946 22.98 -13.48 -25.72
N PHE A 947 23.81 -12.97 -26.62
CA PHE A 947 23.33 -12.29 -27.83
C PHE A 947 22.94 -13.29 -28.94
N ALA A 948 21.67 -13.28 -29.31
CA ALA A 948 21.15 -13.99 -30.47
C ALA A 948 21.07 -13.06 -31.69
N THR A 949 21.15 -13.62 -32.90
CA THR A 949 20.96 -12.89 -34.16
C THR A 949 19.94 -13.59 -35.04
N GLU A 950 18.80 -12.96 -35.32
CA GLU A 950 17.80 -13.44 -36.28
C GLU A 950 17.50 -12.34 -37.30
N ARG A 951 17.38 -12.68 -38.60
CA ARG A 951 17.00 -11.73 -39.68
C ARG A 951 17.80 -10.42 -39.72
N GLN A 952 19.10 -10.49 -39.40
CA GLN A 952 20.03 -9.35 -39.28
C GLN A 952 19.80 -8.42 -38.07
N LEU A 953 18.88 -8.76 -37.15
CA LEU A 953 18.75 -8.11 -35.86
C LEU A 953 19.48 -8.93 -34.80
N THR A 954 20.46 -8.32 -34.14
CA THR A 954 21.06 -8.86 -32.91
C THR A 954 20.31 -8.33 -31.71
N TYR A 955 20.01 -9.20 -30.74
CA TYR A 955 19.29 -8.88 -29.51
C TYR A 955 19.80 -9.74 -28.35
N LEU A 956 19.55 -9.31 -27.11
CA LEU A 956 19.89 -10.08 -25.91
C LEU A 956 18.76 -11.07 -25.60
N ASP A 957 19.06 -12.37 -25.59
CA ASP A 957 18.07 -13.44 -25.42
C ASP A 957 17.93 -13.86 -23.95
N TRP A 958 16.69 -13.95 -23.50
CA TRP A 958 16.31 -14.21 -22.11
C TRP A 958 15.38 -15.43 -22.06
N THR A 959 15.54 -16.34 -21.10
CA THR A 959 14.51 -17.37 -20.86
C THR A 959 13.16 -16.74 -20.49
N PRO A 960 12.05 -17.47 -20.60
CA PRO A 960 10.84 -17.17 -19.84
C PRO A 960 11.15 -16.99 -18.33
N PRO A 961 10.36 -16.17 -17.61
CA PRO A 961 10.53 -15.97 -16.18
C PRO A 961 10.39 -17.27 -15.40
N GLN A 962 11.28 -17.48 -14.43
CA GLN A 962 11.22 -18.57 -13.47
C GLN A 962 11.22 -17.99 -12.07
N GLN A 963 10.29 -18.41 -11.22
CA GLN A 963 10.35 -18.07 -9.80
C GLN A 963 11.46 -18.91 -9.16
N ILE A 964 12.52 -18.25 -8.71
CA ILE A 964 13.71 -18.89 -8.14
C ILE A 964 13.74 -18.87 -6.61
N SER A 965 12.92 -18.03 -5.96
CA SER A 965 12.74 -18.07 -4.51
C SER A 965 11.33 -17.70 -4.09
N GLY A 966 10.87 -18.32 -2.99
CA GLY A 966 9.62 -17.97 -2.33
C GLY A 966 9.69 -16.65 -1.57
N ALA A 967 8.52 -16.16 -1.17
CA ALA A 967 8.42 -15.04 -0.24
C ALA A 967 9.10 -15.36 1.10
N LEU A 968 9.60 -14.33 1.77
CA LEU A 968 9.95 -14.32 3.18
C LEU A 968 8.97 -13.38 3.90
N GLN A 969 8.94 -13.41 5.22
CA GLN A 969 8.22 -12.38 5.96
C GLN A 969 9.02 -11.06 5.87
N ASN A 970 8.42 -9.99 5.35
CA ASN A 970 8.88 -8.58 5.38
C ASN A 970 10.33 -8.22 4.92
N PRO A 971 11.02 -8.92 4.00
CA PRO A 971 12.48 -8.81 3.83
C PRO A 971 12.99 -7.43 3.33
N ARG A 972 13.41 -6.56 4.26
CA ARG A 972 13.99 -5.22 3.97
C ARG A 972 15.07 -5.26 2.88
N GLU A 973 16.12 -6.08 3.04
CA GLU A 973 17.27 -6.09 2.13
C GLU A 973 17.77 -7.49 1.77
N ILE A 974 17.52 -7.89 0.51
CA ILE A 974 18.12 -9.07 -0.12
C ILE A 974 19.33 -8.68 -0.98
N ARG A 975 20.35 -9.53 -0.96
CA ARG A 975 21.53 -9.50 -1.84
C ARG A 975 21.65 -10.85 -2.56
N TYR A 976 22.34 -10.84 -3.69
CA TYR A 976 22.75 -12.03 -4.43
C TYR A 976 24.25 -11.94 -4.67
N ALA A 977 25.01 -12.93 -4.18
CA ALA A 977 26.46 -13.02 -4.28
C ALA A 977 26.92 -14.46 -4.01
N ASP A 978 28.03 -14.88 -4.59
CA ASP A 978 28.64 -16.21 -4.35
C ASP A 978 29.33 -16.23 -2.98
N ILE A 979 28.67 -16.80 -1.96
CA ILE A 979 29.18 -16.80 -0.58
C ILE A 979 30.07 -18.00 -0.28
N ASN A 980 29.96 -19.06 -1.09
CA ASN A 980 30.63 -20.35 -0.89
C ASN A 980 31.87 -20.55 -1.81
N GLY A 981 31.95 -19.84 -2.94
CA GLY A 981 33.00 -19.88 -3.95
C GLY A 981 32.76 -20.85 -5.12
N ASP A 982 31.52 -21.32 -5.32
CA ASP A 982 31.19 -22.31 -6.35
C ASP A 982 30.84 -21.71 -7.71
N LYS A 983 30.74 -20.39 -7.83
CA LYS A 983 30.32 -19.61 -9.01
C LYS A 983 28.82 -19.63 -9.29
N ARG A 984 27.99 -19.68 -8.27
CA ARG A 984 26.54 -19.37 -8.36
C ARG A 984 26.24 -18.33 -7.32
N ALA A 985 25.43 -17.32 -7.66
CA ALA A 985 24.98 -16.35 -6.69
C ALA A 985 23.99 -17.00 -5.70
N ASP A 986 24.33 -16.95 -4.42
CA ASP A 986 23.50 -17.38 -3.29
C ASP A 986 22.54 -16.25 -2.87
N ARG A 987 21.42 -16.60 -2.24
CA ARG A 987 20.45 -15.62 -1.73
C ARG A 987 20.84 -15.23 -0.31
N ILE A 988 21.05 -13.95 -0.05
CA ILE A 988 21.44 -13.45 1.27
C ILE A 988 20.40 -12.42 1.76
N LEU A 989 19.87 -12.59 2.97
CA LEU A 989 19.05 -11.62 3.69
C LEU A 989 19.95 -10.87 4.69
N ILE A 990 19.91 -9.55 4.68
CA ILE A 990 20.55 -8.72 5.71
C ILE A 990 19.60 -8.62 6.91
N THR A 991 20.08 -8.91 8.12
CA THR A 991 19.26 -8.83 9.34
C THR A 991 18.98 -7.38 9.75
N LEU A 992 18.04 -7.20 10.68
CA LEU A 992 17.66 -5.90 11.24
C LEU A 992 18.85 -5.05 11.70
N LYS A 993 19.86 -5.70 12.32
CA LYS A 993 21.06 -5.06 12.90
C LYS A 993 22.32 -5.30 12.05
N GLY A 994 22.15 -5.63 10.78
CA GLY A 994 23.25 -5.75 9.82
C GLY A 994 24.20 -6.92 10.07
N GLY A 995 23.66 -8.06 10.53
CA GLY A 995 24.20 -9.40 10.25
C GLY A 995 23.63 -9.95 8.93
N ALA A 996 23.72 -11.26 8.71
CA ALA A 996 23.17 -11.90 7.50
C ALA A 996 22.77 -13.38 7.69
N ARG A 997 21.69 -13.78 6.99
CA ARG A 997 21.21 -15.15 6.78
C ARG A 997 21.35 -15.52 5.30
N ALA A 998 21.62 -16.78 4.96
CA ALA A 998 21.75 -17.19 3.56
C ALA A 998 21.00 -18.48 3.21
N TRP A 999 20.68 -18.59 1.92
CA TRP A 999 20.26 -19.82 1.26
C TRP A 999 21.23 -20.10 0.10
N ILE A 1000 21.85 -21.28 0.10
CA ILE A 1000 22.84 -21.70 -0.89
C ILE A 1000 22.15 -22.16 -2.16
N ASN A 1001 22.65 -21.70 -3.31
CA ASN A 1001 22.11 -21.99 -4.63
C ASN A 1001 22.61 -23.36 -5.13
N GLU A 1002 21.89 -24.43 -4.80
CA GLU A 1002 22.20 -25.79 -5.22
C GLU A 1002 21.68 -26.13 -6.64
N GLY A 1003 21.04 -25.17 -7.31
CA GLY A 1003 20.42 -25.33 -8.63
C GLY A 1003 21.38 -25.82 -9.73
N PRO A 1004 20.92 -26.67 -10.69
CA PRO A 1004 21.78 -27.19 -11.76
C PRO A 1004 22.41 -26.07 -12.59
N ARG A 1005 23.72 -26.17 -12.90
CA ARG A 1005 24.38 -25.12 -13.70
C ARG A 1005 23.75 -24.97 -15.09
N GLY A 1006 23.54 -23.72 -15.50
CA GLY A 1006 22.75 -23.36 -16.68
C GLY A 1006 21.23 -23.41 -16.49
N SER A 1007 20.72 -23.64 -15.26
CA SER A 1007 19.28 -23.65 -14.96
C SER A 1007 18.92 -23.20 -13.53
N GLY A 1008 19.89 -23.10 -12.61
CA GLY A 1008 19.81 -22.36 -11.33
C GLY A 1008 18.63 -22.72 -10.42
N GLY A 1009 18.25 -21.76 -9.57
CA GLY A 1009 16.89 -21.66 -9.03
C GLY A 1009 16.49 -22.58 -7.88
N THR A 1010 17.41 -23.35 -7.28
CA THR A 1010 17.12 -24.18 -6.10
C THR A 1010 17.96 -23.68 -4.92
N TYR A 1011 17.31 -23.23 -3.85
CA TYR A 1011 17.96 -22.58 -2.71
C TYR A 1011 17.73 -23.36 -1.42
N ARG A 1012 18.80 -23.86 -0.79
CA ARG A 1012 18.77 -24.54 0.51
C ARG A 1012 19.12 -23.56 1.62
N ASP A 1013 18.25 -23.43 2.61
CA ASP A 1013 18.48 -22.63 3.81
C ASP A 1013 19.67 -23.18 4.60
N ILE A 1014 20.60 -22.29 4.99
CA ILE A 1014 21.68 -22.59 5.93
C ILE A 1014 21.60 -21.74 7.20
N GLY A 1015 20.58 -20.89 7.32
CA GLY A 1015 20.42 -19.97 8.44
C GLY A 1015 21.53 -18.92 8.50
N LYS A 1016 21.94 -18.55 9.71
CA LYS A 1016 22.78 -17.39 9.97
C LYS A 1016 24.21 -17.61 9.47
N ILE A 1017 24.72 -16.69 8.65
CA ILE A 1017 26.11 -16.66 8.18
C ILE A 1017 26.94 -15.54 8.82
N ALA A 1018 26.30 -14.48 9.29
CA ALA A 1018 26.94 -13.38 10.01
C ALA A 1018 26.03 -12.90 11.16
N GLU A 1019 26.63 -12.77 12.34
CA GLU A 1019 25.98 -12.23 13.54
C GLU A 1019 25.64 -10.75 13.41
N ASP A 1020 24.74 -10.27 14.28
CA ASP A 1020 24.32 -8.87 14.30
C ASP A 1020 25.50 -7.93 14.65
N GLY A 1021 25.89 -7.09 13.70
CA GLY A 1021 27.03 -6.18 13.80
C GLY A 1021 26.71 -4.77 14.29
N ASP A 1022 25.44 -4.47 14.56
CA ASP A 1022 24.89 -3.11 14.76
C ASP A 1022 25.17 -2.19 13.55
N LEU A 1023 25.16 -2.76 12.34
CA LEU A 1023 25.46 -2.09 11.07
C LEU A 1023 24.17 -1.68 10.30
N PRO A 1024 24.12 -0.51 9.63
CA PRO A 1024 22.92 -0.11 8.87
C PRO A 1024 22.63 -1.03 7.66
N PRO A 1025 21.48 -1.74 7.60
CA PRO A 1025 21.21 -2.74 6.55
C PRO A 1025 21.25 -2.19 5.12
N LYS A 1026 20.80 -0.93 4.95
CA LYS A 1026 20.81 -0.18 3.68
C LYS A 1026 22.25 0.12 3.18
N ASP A 1027 23.25 0.15 4.07
CA ASP A 1027 24.67 0.43 3.74
C ASP A 1027 25.45 -0.87 3.35
N ILE A 1028 24.86 -2.08 3.46
CA ILE A 1028 25.58 -3.36 3.31
C ILE A 1028 25.59 -3.89 1.85
N GLN A 1029 26.76 -4.37 1.42
CA GLN A 1029 27.04 -5.01 0.12
C GLN A 1029 27.93 -6.27 0.29
N PHE A 1030 28.05 -7.07 -0.76
CA PHE A 1030 28.90 -8.27 -0.82
C PHE A 1030 29.71 -8.28 -2.13
N ALA A 1031 31.01 -8.58 -2.07
CA ALA A 1031 31.90 -8.74 -3.22
C ALA A 1031 33.23 -9.39 -2.79
N ASP A 1032 33.93 -10.10 -3.68
CA ASP A 1032 35.28 -10.63 -3.42
C ASP A 1032 36.31 -9.47 -3.37
N LEU A 1033 37.09 -9.35 -2.28
CA LEU A 1033 38.06 -8.27 -2.08
C LEU A 1033 39.52 -8.74 -2.01
N ASP A 1034 39.76 -10.01 -1.67
CA ASP A 1034 41.11 -10.60 -1.53
C ASP A 1034 41.50 -11.55 -2.68
N GLY A 1035 40.53 -11.98 -3.49
CA GLY A 1035 40.67 -12.81 -4.68
C GLY A 1035 40.54 -14.32 -4.42
N ASP A 1036 40.13 -14.76 -3.22
CA ASP A 1036 39.97 -16.19 -2.91
C ASP A 1036 38.78 -16.87 -3.59
N GLY A 1037 37.85 -16.09 -4.15
CA GLY A 1037 36.70 -16.54 -4.92
C GLY A 1037 35.37 -16.46 -4.18
N LYS A 1038 35.35 -16.07 -2.90
CA LYS A 1038 34.13 -15.84 -2.12
C LYS A 1038 33.80 -14.36 -2.00
N ALA A 1039 32.53 -14.05 -1.88
CA ALA A 1039 32.10 -12.71 -1.51
C ALA A 1039 32.42 -12.40 -0.03
N ASP A 1040 33.12 -11.30 0.19
CA ASP A 1040 33.37 -10.69 1.51
C ASP A 1040 32.23 -9.74 1.90
N PHE A 1041 32.10 -9.47 3.20
CA PHE A 1041 31.05 -8.59 3.75
C PHE A 1041 31.55 -7.15 3.76
N LEU A 1042 30.77 -6.23 3.20
CA LEU A 1042 31.10 -4.80 3.14
C LEU A 1042 30.00 -3.94 3.74
N ARG A 1043 30.42 -2.87 4.43
CA ARG A 1043 29.57 -1.71 4.72
C ARG A 1043 30.13 -0.51 3.97
N ILE A 1044 29.33 0.12 3.11
CA ILE A 1044 29.69 1.33 2.35
C ILE A 1044 28.73 2.45 2.74
N GLY A 1045 29.25 3.47 3.45
CA GLY A 1045 28.46 4.64 3.84
C GLY A 1045 28.16 5.58 2.66
N TRP A 1046 27.27 6.56 2.88
CA TRP A 1046 26.78 7.46 1.83
C TRP A 1046 27.84 8.44 1.29
N THR A 1047 28.96 8.58 1.99
CA THR A 1047 30.13 9.31 1.55
C THR A 1047 31.21 8.40 0.95
N GLY A 1048 30.91 7.11 0.68
CA GLY A 1048 31.85 6.16 0.08
C GLY A 1048 32.92 5.61 1.03
N VAL A 1049 32.80 5.88 2.33
CA VAL A 1049 33.67 5.26 3.35
C VAL A 1049 33.29 3.79 3.50
N THR A 1050 34.26 2.90 3.29
CA THR A 1050 34.05 1.44 3.22
C THR A 1050 34.80 0.73 4.34
N HIS A 1051 34.07 -0.07 5.11
CA HIS A 1051 34.59 -1.06 6.07
C HIS A 1051 34.37 -2.47 5.49
N ALA A 1052 35.32 -3.38 5.66
CA ALA A 1052 35.23 -4.74 5.14
C ALA A 1052 35.62 -5.82 6.16
N TRP A 1053 34.98 -6.99 6.03
CA TRP A 1053 35.29 -8.21 6.78
C TRP A 1053 35.43 -9.36 5.80
N LEU A 1054 36.58 -10.04 5.82
CA LEU A 1054 36.84 -11.11 4.87
C LEU A 1054 36.10 -12.38 5.26
N ASN A 1055 35.48 -13.04 4.28
CA ASN A 1055 34.76 -14.30 4.43
C ASN A 1055 35.76 -15.43 4.64
N LYS A 1056 35.83 -15.95 5.87
CA LYS A 1056 36.68 -17.09 6.24
C LYS A 1056 35.85 -18.20 6.90
N LEU A 1057 34.60 -18.35 6.43
CA LEU A 1057 33.75 -19.51 6.68
C LEU A 1057 34.39 -20.75 6.01
N PRO A 1058 34.56 -21.89 6.72
CA PRO A 1058 35.12 -23.10 6.13
C PRO A 1058 34.11 -23.77 5.18
N ALA A 1059 34.58 -24.65 4.30
CA ALA A 1059 33.73 -25.22 3.23
C ALA A 1059 32.55 -26.06 3.77
N ASP A 1060 32.76 -26.78 4.86
CA ASP A 1060 31.77 -27.60 5.57
C ASP A 1060 30.72 -26.76 6.36
N TYR A 1061 30.92 -25.45 6.49
CA TYR A 1061 29.91 -24.56 7.05
C TYR A 1061 28.63 -24.55 6.19
N PHE A 1062 28.78 -24.52 4.88
CA PHE A 1062 27.65 -24.45 3.93
C PHE A 1062 26.88 -25.77 3.78
N ASP A 1063 27.42 -26.88 4.28
CA ASP A 1063 26.77 -28.20 4.33
C ASP A 1063 25.81 -28.33 5.53
N THR A 1064 25.82 -27.38 6.47
CA THR A 1064 25.06 -27.43 7.73
C THR A 1064 24.12 -26.23 7.88
N PHE A 1065 23.11 -26.38 8.74
CA PHE A 1065 22.17 -25.31 9.09
C PHE A 1065 22.56 -24.72 10.45
N HIS A 1066 22.72 -23.41 10.49
CA HIS A 1066 23.09 -22.63 11.67
C HIS A 1066 21.88 -21.79 12.07
N PRO A 1067 21.18 -22.11 13.18
CA PRO A 1067 20.01 -21.33 13.61
C PRO A 1067 20.41 -19.87 13.89
#